data_AF-A0A4Y2I6D4-F1
#
_entry.id   AF-A0A4Y2I6D4-F1
#
_cell.length_a   1.000
_cell.length_b   1.000
_cell.length_c   1.000
_cell.angle_alpha   90.00
_cell.angle_beta   90.00
_cell.angle_gamma   90.00
#
_symmetry.space_group_name_H-M   'P 1'
#
loop_
_entity.id
_entity.type
_entity.pdbx_description
1 polymer ?
#
loop_
_entity_poly.entity_id
_entity_poly.type
_entity_poly.pdbx_seq_one_letter_code
_entity_poly.pdbx_strand_id
1 'polypeptide(L)'
;MSACAVATCPNYHRKTKGKGIIYHIFPVCPNRSKIWISKCKRQDHINVKYARICSDHFRPSDYMDDMKNRLLGLNQKKILKPDAVPSVNLPLQDNGEDISSRSERKRSILREAKIRLKCLSPKKVCETPSMEPFTTPTNEKICSSCFGTQKENALLLERIRFLEKELEKTKEETKKNQRKKIKEMKTKAQIARILTENKSLKSEVKKLSKIEENFKNILTATQINAVIENKSKIKWTAEDISRHLIIRSISRRAYEYWRNQIGIPLPSASTLKRWCSKFSCRPGMLHDVFLVMQKTFHSKPEAERVCILSFDEMHIDRKICYDVSEDQILGPFSKVQLVLARGIMAGWKQPVFFNFDTTMTKHLLYEIIKKIEEKGLIVKAIVSDLAGSSTLWKELEITSENNIFIHPLNCRKIWAFADPPHYLKLLRNHFLDTVNTREDSINEGYLTADILKNAFAEIDIQEIHEIPSEEDDLVAFENLCSEEFPMEWKIDEPSNYCGMTFSEHEGLKYIAGYIASRVRSKDSSLGYFSAEKTESESAPWIYALSKGGLTVPTEAWLKITEEMECLFVSIHGKSGYHSGKNVTKQMIKILEEKYPDVNRKAIKIFSRLRTFIRIRYLNRNSPKDIRKSEKKNEQVVEIQQLMSV
;
A
#
# COMPACT_ATOMS: atom_id res chain seq x y z
N MET A 1 -19.40 -5.43 -2.17
CA MET A 1 -19.68 -6.44 -3.23
C MET A 1 -20.59 -5.79 -4.26
N SER A 2 -20.27 -5.85 -5.56
CA SER A 2 -21.04 -5.17 -6.61
C SER A 2 -22.20 -6.03 -7.12
N ALA A 3 -23.42 -5.67 -6.75
CA ALA A 3 -24.64 -6.07 -7.43
C ALA A 3 -24.99 -5.03 -8.51
N CYS A 4 -25.69 -5.45 -9.57
CA CYS A 4 -26.21 -4.52 -10.57
C CYS A 4 -27.21 -3.55 -9.94
N ALA A 5 -27.17 -2.28 -10.35
CA ALA A 5 -28.04 -1.23 -9.83
C ALA A 5 -29.43 -1.22 -10.49
N VAL A 6 -29.68 -1.99 -11.54
CA VAL A 6 -31.00 -2.10 -12.17
C VAL A 6 -31.92 -2.97 -11.32
N ALA A 7 -33.10 -2.47 -10.96
CA ALA A 7 -33.99 -3.06 -9.95
C ALA A 7 -34.37 -4.53 -10.23
N THR A 8 -34.60 -4.88 -11.50
CA THR A 8 -35.01 -6.23 -11.93
C THR A 8 -33.83 -7.15 -12.23
N CYS A 9 -32.59 -6.66 -12.13
CA CYS A 9 -31.41 -7.42 -12.56
C CYS A 9 -30.87 -8.32 -11.43
N PRO A 10 -30.87 -9.65 -11.59
CA PRO A 10 -30.38 -10.57 -10.57
C PRO A 10 -28.85 -10.73 -10.60
N ASN A 11 -28.13 -9.95 -11.40
CA ASN A 11 -26.70 -10.07 -11.60
C ASN A 11 -25.91 -9.42 -10.45
N TYR A 12 -25.03 -10.20 -9.84
CA TYR A 12 -24.01 -9.75 -8.92
C TYR A 12 -22.71 -10.51 -9.16
N HIS A 13 -21.59 -9.90 -8.78
CA HIS A 13 -20.25 -10.36 -9.16
C HIS A 13 -19.99 -11.87 -8.91
N ARG A 14 -20.44 -12.42 -7.78
CA ARG A 14 -20.23 -13.85 -7.45
C ARG A 14 -21.03 -14.80 -8.35
N LYS A 15 -22.23 -14.42 -8.80
CA LYS A 15 -23.08 -15.23 -9.70
C LYS A 15 -22.60 -15.20 -11.16
N THR A 16 -21.88 -14.14 -11.53
CA THR A 16 -21.49 -13.83 -12.92
C THR A 16 -20.00 -14.02 -13.19
N LYS A 17 -19.24 -14.53 -12.21
CA LYS A 17 -17.82 -14.85 -12.34
C LYS A 17 -17.63 -15.90 -13.46
N GLY A 18 -16.78 -15.59 -14.44
CA GLY A 18 -16.51 -16.46 -15.60
C GLY A 18 -17.52 -16.37 -16.75
N LYS A 19 -18.61 -15.58 -16.62
CA LYS A 19 -19.68 -15.47 -17.65
C LYS A 19 -19.50 -14.29 -18.62
N GLY A 20 -18.32 -13.64 -18.63
CA GLY A 20 -18.04 -12.50 -19.52
C GLY A 20 -18.81 -11.20 -19.23
N ILE A 21 -19.52 -11.12 -18.10
CA ILE A 21 -20.32 -9.95 -17.69
C ILE A 21 -19.45 -8.95 -16.93
N ILE A 22 -19.47 -7.69 -17.36
CA ILE A 22 -18.65 -6.60 -16.81
C ILE A 22 -19.56 -5.60 -16.08
N TYR A 23 -19.07 -5.02 -14.98
CA TYR A 23 -19.81 -4.06 -14.16
C TYR A 23 -19.26 -2.64 -14.34
N HIS A 24 -20.03 -1.79 -14.99
CA HIS A 24 -19.69 -0.40 -15.30
C HIS A 24 -19.98 0.55 -14.14
N ILE A 25 -19.10 1.54 -13.95
CA ILE A 25 -19.23 2.61 -12.95
C ILE A 25 -20.18 3.68 -13.49
N PHE A 26 -20.95 4.32 -12.61
CA PHE A 26 -21.75 5.49 -12.99
C PHE A 26 -20.83 6.60 -13.54
N PRO A 27 -21.23 7.29 -14.63
CA PRO A 27 -20.45 8.39 -15.20
C PRO A 27 -20.21 9.53 -14.20
N VAL A 28 -19.04 10.19 -14.32
CA VAL A 28 -18.68 11.36 -13.50
C VAL A 28 -19.52 12.59 -13.88
N CYS A 29 -19.97 12.67 -15.14
CA CYS A 29 -20.84 13.75 -15.60
C CYS A 29 -22.22 13.71 -14.91
N PRO A 30 -22.63 14.77 -14.17
CA PRO A 30 -23.88 14.77 -13.40
C PRO A 30 -25.14 14.51 -14.25
N ASN A 31 -25.21 15.05 -15.46
CA ASN A 31 -26.37 14.91 -16.34
C ASN A 31 -26.56 13.46 -16.79
N ARG A 32 -25.48 12.79 -17.21
CA ARG A 32 -25.52 11.37 -17.62
C ARG A 32 -25.78 10.45 -16.43
N SER A 33 -25.22 10.77 -15.27
CA SER A 33 -25.47 10.02 -14.03
C SER A 33 -26.94 10.06 -13.61
N LYS A 34 -27.61 11.22 -13.73
CA LYS A 34 -29.07 11.34 -13.52
C LYS A 34 -29.87 10.45 -14.47
N ILE A 35 -29.50 10.40 -15.76
CA ILE A 35 -30.16 9.53 -16.74
C ILE A 35 -29.99 8.06 -16.36
N TRP A 36 -28.79 7.63 -15.95
CA TRP A 36 -28.55 6.25 -15.49
C TRP A 36 -29.37 5.90 -14.25
N ILE A 37 -29.46 6.81 -13.27
CA ILE A 37 -30.29 6.61 -12.06
C ILE A 37 -31.76 6.42 -12.45
N SER A 38 -32.28 7.27 -13.36
CA SER A 38 -33.67 7.19 -13.81
C SER A 38 -34.01 5.86 -14.49
N LYS A 39 -33.03 5.27 -15.20
CA LYS A 39 -33.17 3.99 -15.92
C LYS A 39 -33.07 2.78 -14.98
N CYS A 40 -32.40 2.90 -13.83
CA CYS A 40 -32.27 1.82 -12.85
C CYS A 40 -33.57 1.48 -12.10
N LYS A 41 -34.50 2.44 -11.96
CA LYS A 41 -35.82 2.28 -11.33
C LYS A 41 -35.81 1.64 -9.93
N ARG A 42 -34.76 1.89 -9.14
CA ARG A 42 -34.72 1.52 -7.71
C ARG A 42 -35.40 2.60 -6.87
N GLN A 43 -36.16 2.19 -5.85
CA GLN A 43 -36.82 3.09 -4.90
C GLN A 43 -35.85 3.64 -3.84
N ASP A 44 -34.72 2.97 -3.59
CA ASP A 44 -33.71 3.43 -2.64
C ASP A 44 -32.67 4.38 -3.27
N HIS A 45 -32.07 5.22 -2.43
CA HIS A 45 -31.03 6.16 -2.86
C HIS A 45 -29.78 5.42 -3.38
N ILE A 46 -29.51 5.52 -4.68
CA ILE A 46 -28.35 4.90 -5.32
C ILE A 46 -27.08 5.72 -5.03
N ASN A 47 -26.11 5.12 -4.33
CA ASN A 47 -24.79 5.72 -4.17
C ASN A 47 -23.94 5.52 -5.44
N VAL A 48 -23.92 6.54 -6.31
CA VAL A 48 -23.21 6.54 -7.62
C VAL A 48 -21.72 6.19 -7.54
N LYS A 49 -21.06 6.40 -6.39
CA LYS A 49 -19.63 6.05 -6.22
C LYS A 49 -19.39 4.54 -6.20
N TYR A 50 -20.33 3.78 -5.62
CA TYR A 50 -20.19 2.35 -5.38
C TYR A 50 -21.14 1.48 -6.20
N ALA A 51 -22.26 2.05 -6.67
CA ALA A 51 -23.21 1.37 -7.54
C ALA A 51 -22.60 1.06 -8.91
N ARG A 52 -23.01 -0.05 -9.51
CA ARG A 52 -22.53 -0.51 -10.83
C ARG A 52 -23.69 -1.02 -11.67
N ILE A 53 -23.60 -0.92 -13.00
CA ILE A 53 -24.56 -1.52 -13.94
C ILE A 53 -23.83 -2.57 -14.76
N CYS A 54 -24.40 -3.77 -14.90
CA CYS A 54 -23.76 -4.83 -15.68
C CYS A 54 -23.89 -4.59 -17.20
N SER A 55 -23.04 -5.27 -17.97
CA SER A 55 -22.94 -5.11 -19.42
C SER A 55 -24.22 -5.48 -20.18
N ASP A 56 -25.10 -6.30 -19.59
CA ASP A 56 -26.34 -6.79 -20.21
C ASP A 56 -27.39 -5.69 -20.43
N HIS A 57 -27.18 -4.50 -19.88
CA HIS A 57 -28.04 -3.33 -20.06
C HIS A 57 -27.59 -2.38 -21.16
N PHE A 58 -26.51 -2.72 -21.88
CA PHE A 58 -25.93 -1.93 -22.96
C PHE A 58 -25.85 -2.77 -24.25
N ARG A 59 -26.10 -2.13 -25.39
CA ARG A 59 -25.95 -2.77 -26.71
C ARG A 59 -24.46 -2.90 -27.05
N PRO A 60 -24.06 -3.88 -27.88
CA PRO A 60 -22.70 -3.94 -28.43
C PRO A 60 -22.27 -2.62 -29.11
N SER A 61 -23.21 -1.90 -29.76
CA SER A 61 -22.99 -0.60 -30.39
C SER A 61 -22.67 0.55 -29.41
N ASP A 62 -22.99 0.39 -28.13
CA ASP A 62 -22.74 1.37 -27.07
C ASP A 62 -21.29 1.34 -26.58
N TYR A 63 -20.52 0.35 -27.01
CA TYR A 63 -19.11 0.19 -26.70
C TYR A 63 -18.24 0.84 -27.78
N MET A 64 -17.14 1.44 -27.33
CA MET A 64 -16.07 1.88 -28.21
C MET A 64 -15.26 0.68 -28.66
N ASP A 65 -14.78 0.70 -29.90
CA ASP A 65 -13.74 -0.24 -30.33
C ASP A 65 -12.45 0.07 -29.58
N ASP A 66 -11.93 -0.90 -28.83
CA ASP A 66 -10.66 -0.79 -28.10
C ASP A 66 -9.50 -1.12 -29.05
N MET A 67 -9.41 -0.36 -30.15
CA MET A 67 -8.38 -0.51 -31.18
C MET A 67 -6.98 -0.53 -30.55
N LYS A 68 -6.75 0.24 -29.48
CA LYS A 68 -5.47 0.27 -28.78
C LYS A 68 -5.08 -1.09 -28.21
N ASN A 69 -5.96 -1.76 -27.46
CA ASN A 69 -5.62 -3.08 -26.91
C ASN A 69 -5.66 -4.16 -28.00
N ARG A 70 -6.54 -4.03 -29.00
CA ARG A 70 -6.60 -4.90 -30.18
C ARG A 70 -5.27 -4.89 -30.96
N LEU A 71 -4.70 -3.71 -31.22
CA LEU A 71 -3.41 -3.52 -31.91
C LEU A 71 -2.20 -3.97 -31.07
N LEU A 72 -2.34 -4.02 -29.74
CA LEU A 72 -1.27 -4.43 -28.82
C LEU A 72 -1.35 -5.91 -28.39
N GLY A 73 -2.26 -6.70 -28.97
CA GLY A 73 -2.50 -8.10 -28.55
C GLY A 73 -2.96 -8.23 -27.09
N LEU A 74 -3.47 -7.15 -26.50
CA LEU A 74 -3.95 -7.10 -25.12
C LEU A 74 -5.46 -7.39 -25.08
N ASN A 75 -5.93 -7.93 -23.96
CA ASN A 75 -7.37 -8.13 -23.74
C ASN A 75 -8.15 -6.82 -23.96
N GLN A 76 -9.09 -6.85 -24.91
CA GLN A 76 -9.95 -5.73 -25.21
C GLN A 76 -10.79 -5.35 -24.00
N LYS A 77 -10.79 -4.07 -23.64
CA LYS A 77 -11.63 -3.52 -22.59
C LYS A 77 -12.94 -3.08 -23.20
N LYS A 78 -14.06 -3.60 -22.70
CA LYS A 78 -15.39 -3.10 -23.05
C LYS A 78 -15.60 -1.72 -22.40
N ILE A 79 -15.27 -0.65 -23.11
CA ILE A 79 -15.43 0.74 -22.66
C ILE A 79 -16.68 1.33 -23.32
N LEU A 80 -17.58 1.91 -22.52
CA LEU A 80 -18.79 2.56 -23.03
C LEU A 80 -18.46 3.91 -23.67
N LYS A 81 -19.14 4.24 -24.78
CA LYS A 81 -19.06 5.55 -25.44
C LYS A 81 -19.49 6.70 -24.49
N PRO A 82 -19.08 7.96 -24.74
CA PRO A 82 -19.41 9.10 -23.89
C PRO A 82 -20.92 9.40 -23.74
N ASP A 83 -21.72 8.98 -24.70
CA ASP A 83 -23.18 9.15 -24.81
C ASP A 83 -23.98 7.90 -24.39
N ALA A 84 -23.32 6.74 -24.23
CA ALA A 84 -24.00 5.48 -23.92
C ALA A 84 -24.83 5.53 -22.62
N VAL A 85 -26.07 5.07 -22.69
CA VAL A 85 -26.98 4.94 -21.54
C VAL A 85 -27.58 3.54 -21.50
N PRO A 86 -27.89 2.99 -20.32
CA PRO A 86 -28.59 1.72 -20.22
C PRO A 86 -29.87 1.79 -21.05
N SER A 87 -30.00 0.90 -22.03
CA SER A 87 -31.06 0.93 -23.03
C SER A 87 -31.74 -0.43 -23.21
N VAL A 88 -31.12 -1.51 -22.72
CA VAL A 88 -31.59 -2.89 -22.89
C VAL A 88 -31.91 -3.52 -21.54
N ASN A 89 -32.88 -4.46 -21.51
CA ASN A 89 -33.26 -5.23 -20.32
C ASN A 89 -33.62 -4.35 -19.11
N LEU A 90 -34.31 -3.24 -19.35
CA LEU A 90 -34.80 -2.34 -18.31
C LEU A 90 -36.19 -2.76 -17.83
N PRO A 91 -36.57 -2.42 -16.59
CA PRO A 91 -37.93 -2.65 -16.11
C PRO A 91 -38.94 -1.95 -17.03
N LEU A 92 -39.92 -2.70 -17.55
CA LEU A 92 -41.00 -2.16 -18.38
C LEU A 92 -41.76 -1.09 -17.59
N GLN A 93 -42.15 -0.01 -18.27
CA GLN A 93 -43.13 0.93 -17.72
C GLN A 93 -44.47 0.21 -17.74
N ASP A 94 -45.05 -0.01 -16.56
CA ASP A 94 -46.48 -0.22 -16.46
C ASP A 94 -47.05 0.80 -15.49
N ASN A 95 -48.16 1.39 -15.93
CA ASN A 95 -48.96 2.32 -15.16
C ASN A 95 -49.53 1.61 -13.93
N GLY A 96 -49.82 2.39 -12.90
CA GLY A 96 -50.00 1.89 -11.55
C GLY A 96 -50.97 0.73 -11.42
N GLU A 97 -50.54 -0.29 -10.67
CA GLU A 97 -51.38 -0.95 -9.66
C GLU A 97 -50.51 -1.78 -8.70
N ASP A 98 -51.12 -2.03 -7.56
CA ASP A 98 -50.59 -2.28 -6.23
C ASP A 98 -50.07 -3.72 -6.02
N ILE A 99 -48.83 -3.90 -5.54
CA ILE A 99 -48.38 -5.18 -4.94
C ILE A 99 -47.52 -4.91 -3.69
N SER A 100 -48.20 -4.38 -2.68
CA SER A 100 -47.90 -4.65 -1.27
C SER A 100 -48.22 -6.12 -0.94
N SER A 101 -47.32 -7.06 -1.26
CA SER A 101 -47.50 -8.46 -0.82
C SER A 101 -46.18 -9.23 -0.61
N ARG A 102 -45.25 -8.65 0.15
CA ARG A 102 -44.15 -9.46 0.71
C ARG A 102 -43.57 -8.98 2.05
N SER A 103 -43.95 -7.78 2.49
CA SER A 103 -43.50 -7.15 3.74
C SER A 103 -44.35 -7.53 4.96
N GLU A 104 -45.57 -8.05 4.78
CA GLU A 104 -46.47 -8.39 5.90
C GLU A 104 -46.26 -9.79 6.48
N ARG A 105 -45.64 -10.70 5.72
CA ARG A 105 -45.45 -12.10 6.15
C ARG A 105 -44.35 -12.30 7.21
N LYS A 106 -43.55 -11.26 7.51
CA LYS A 106 -42.52 -11.30 8.57
C LYS A 106 -42.94 -10.62 9.88
N ARG A 107 -44.07 -9.88 9.89
CA ARG A 107 -44.59 -9.19 11.09
C ARG A 107 -45.67 -9.99 11.84
N SER A 108 -46.31 -10.98 11.21
CA SER A 108 -47.25 -11.89 11.88
C SER A 108 -46.53 -12.97 12.71
N ILE A 109 -45.42 -13.51 12.21
CA ILE A 109 -44.70 -14.64 12.84
C ILE A 109 -44.01 -14.25 14.17
N LEU A 110 -43.65 -12.97 14.36
CA LEU A 110 -43.05 -12.49 15.63
C LEU A 110 -44.09 -12.06 16.69
N ARG A 111 -45.37 -11.92 16.33
CA ARG A 111 -46.45 -11.66 17.30
C ARG A 111 -47.03 -12.96 17.87
N GLU A 112 -47.06 -14.05 17.11
CA GLU A 112 -47.58 -15.35 17.57
C GLU A 112 -46.64 -16.09 18.55
N ALA A 113 -45.33 -15.87 18.50
CA ALA A 113 -44.39 -16.50 19.44
C ALA A 113 -44.40 -15.88 20.86
N LYS A 114 -45.00 -14.68 21.04
CA LYS A 114 -45.05 -13.97 22.33
C LYS A 114 -46.35 -14.21 23.11
N ILE A 115 -47.31 -14.93 22.52
CA ILE A 115 -48.62 -15.21 23.11
C ILE A 115 -48.71 -16.64 23.69
N ARG A 116 -47.78 -17.55 23.35
CA ARG A 116 -47.86 -18.97 23.77
C ARG A 116 -47.11 -19.37 25.06
N LEU A 117 -46.58 -18.43 25.85
CA LEU A 117 -45.88 -18.76 27.11
C LEU A 117 -46.20 -17.77 28.24
N LYS A 118 -47.49 -17.59 28.52
CA LYS A 118 -47.94 -17.11 29.83
C LYS A 118 -49.41 -17.47 30.04
N CYS A 119 -49.64 -18.63 30.68
CA CYS A 119 -50.57 -18.83 31.80
C CYS A 119 -50.95 -20.32 31.94
N LEU A 120 -50.46 -20.96 33.01
CA LEU A 120 -51.20 -21.97 33.77
C LEU A 120 -51.61 -21.27 35.08
N SER A 121 -52.93 -21.08 35.23
CA SER A 121 -53.67 -20.52 36.39
C SER A 121 -53.77 -21.54 37.54
N PRO A 122 -54.23 -21.22 38.78
CA PRO A 122 -55.67 -20.93 39.12
C PRO A 122 -55.83 -19.95 40.32
N LYS A 123 -56.97 -19.51 40.87
CA LYS A 123 -58.44 -19.54 40.66
C LYS A 123 -59.00 -18.46 41.63
N LYS A 124 -60.09 -17.76 41.28
CA LYS A 124 -61.34 -17.67 42.08
C LYS A 124 -62.43 -16.89 41.33
N VAL A 125 -63.67 -17.26 41.62
CA VAL A 125 -64.85 -17.34 40.75
C VAL A 125 -66.01 -16.52 41.34
N CYS A 126 -66.82 -15.93 40.43
CA CYS A 126 -68.22 -15.45 40.50
C CYS A 126 -68.63 -14.47 41.61
N GLU A 127 -69.56 -13.52 41.42
CA GLU A 127 -70.88 -13.62 40.77
C GLU A 127 -71.33 -12.34 40.04
N THR A 128 -72.31 -12.55 39.14
CA THR A 128 -73.13 -11.61 38.35
C THR A 128 -74.54 -11.46 38.99
N PRO A 129 -75.55 -10.83 38.37
CA PRO A 129 -75.76 -9.40 38.07
C PRO A 129 -77.16 -8.92 38.57
N SER A 130 -77.49 -7.63 38.47
CA SER A 130 -78.85 -7.08 38.14
C SER A 130 -78.91 -5.58 38.48
N MET A 131 -79.23 -4.73 37.50
CA MET A 131 -80.53 -4.10 37.16
C MET A 131 -80.79 -2.77 37.88
N GLU A 132 -81.15 -1.75 37.08
CA GLU A 132 -81.77 -0.48 37.49
C GLU A 132 -83.13 -0.71 38.20
N PRO A 133 -83.75 0.32 38.84
CA PRO A 133 -84.84 1.00 38.12
C PRO A 133 -85.17 2.46 38.55
N PHE A 134 -85.99 3.11 37.72
CA PHE A 134 -86.87 4.25 38.04
C PHE A 134 -88.16 3.80 38.79
N THR A 135 -88.75 4.65 39.66
CA THR A 135 -90.19 5.08 39.62
C THR A 135 -90.63 5.98 40.80
N THR A 136 -91.12 7.19 40.45
CA THR A 136 -92.32 7.98 40.90
C THR A 136 -92.67 8.37 42.37
N PRO A 137 -93.52 9.43 42.56
CA PRO A 137 -93.80 10.12 43.84
C PRO A 137 -95.17 9.80 44.50
N THR A 138 -95.51 10.58 45.55
CA THR A 138 -96.82 10.89 46.21
C THR A 138 -97.36 10.05 47.40
N ASN A 139 -97.40 10.73 48.58
CA ASN A 139 -98.43 10.84 49.64
C ASN A 139 -99.27 9.61 50.10
N GLU A 140 -99.19 9.22 51.39
CA GLU A 140 -100.20 9.51 52.44
C GLU A 140 -100.00 8.72 53.76
N LYS A 141 -100.43 9.35 54.87
CA LYS A 141 -100.89 8.84 56.19
C LYS A 141 -99.88 8.42 57.29
N ILE A 142 -99.60 9.42 58.12
CA ILE A 142 -99.66 9.47 59.60
C ILE A 142 -99.68 8.12 60.35
N CYS A 143 -98.72 7.95 61.27
CA CYS A 143 -98.97 7.28 62.55
C CYS A 143 -98.33 8.09 63.68
N SER A 144 -99.16 8.53 64.63
CA SER A 144 -98.82 9.32 65.79
C SER A 144 -98.41 8.44 66.97
N SER A 145 -97.11 8.36 67.26
CA SER A 145 -96.56 8.25 68.61
C SER A 145 -95.04 8.14 68.48
N CYS A 146 -94.29 8.89 69.30
CA CYS A 146 -92.88 8.67 69.72
C CYS A 146 -92.22 10.01 70.11
N PHE A 147 -92.85 10.79 70.99
CA PHE A 147 -92.20 11.92 71.66
C PHE A 147 -91.43 11.37 72.88
N GLY A 148 -90.26 10.80 72.62
CA GLY A 148 -89.36 10.24 73.64
C GLY A 148 -87.99 9.88 73.09
N THR A 149 -87.91 9.59 71.79
CA THR A 149 -86.69 9.18 71.08
C THR A 149 -85.94 10.33 70.41
N GLN A 150 -86.44 11.57 70.42
CA GLN A 150 -85.81 12.69 69.69
C GLN A 150 -84.51 13.24 70.32
N LYS A 151 -84.33 13.14 71.65
CA LYS A 151 -83.14 13.68 72.34
C LYS A 151 -81.93 12.74 72.30
N GLU A 152 -82.16 11.44 72.48
CA GLU A 152 -81.14 10.40 72.26
C GLU A 152 -80.71 10.33 70.80
N ASN A 153 -81.66 10.43 69.86
CA ASN A 153 -81.35 10.47 68.43
C ASN A 153 -80.49 11.68 68.04
N ALA A 154 -80.67 12.85 68.68
CA ALA A 154 -79.84 14.03 68.42
C ALA A 154 -78.39 13.86 68.91
N LEU A 155 -78.20 13.30 70.11
CA LEU A 155 -76.88 13.00 70.68
C LEU A 155 -76.15 11.91 69.88
N LEU A 156 -76.89 10.89 69.44
CA LEU A 156 -76.40 9.84 68.55
C LEU A 156 -75.98 10.40 67.19
N LEU A 157 -76.74 11.33 66.60
CA LEU A 157 -76.38 11.99 65.33
C LEU A 157 -75.10 12.83 65.43
N GLU A 158 -74.85 13.46 66.57
CA GLU A 158 -73.62 14.21 66.81
C GLU A 158 -72.41 13.29 67.02
N ARG A 159 -72.61 12.17 67.72
CA ARG A 159 -71.60 11.11 67.86
C ARG A 159 -71.29 10.43 66.52
N ILE A 160 -72.29 10.19 65.69
CA ILE A 160 -72.14 9.66 64.32
C ILE A 160 -71.30 10.64 63.48
N ARG A 161 -71.64 11.94 63.47
CA ARG A 161 -70.86 12.96 62.73
C ARG A 161 -69.40 13.04 63.19
N PHE A 162 -69.15 12.92 64.49
CA PHE A 162 -67.78 12.91 65.02
C PHE A 162 -67.00 11.66 64.58
N LEU A 163 -67.63 10.48 64.69
CA LEU A 163 -67.03 9.21 64.27
C LEU A 163 -66.80 9.16 62.76
N GLU A 164 -67.70 9.74 61.94
CA GLU A 164 -67.51 9.89 60.50
C GLU A 164 -66.29 10.77 60.17
N LYS A 165 -66.08 11.86 60.92
CA LYS A 165 -64.93 12.75 60.74
C LYS A 165 -63.60 12.09 61.15
N GLU A 166 -63.58 11.34 62.24
CA GLU A 166 -62.44 10.51 62.67
C GLU A 166 -62.15 9.39 61.65
N LEU A 167 -63.20 8.77 61.12
CA LEU A 167 -63.09 7.75 60.07
C LEU A 167 -62.50 8.33 58.79
N GLU A 168 -62.87 9.56 58.40
CA GLU A 168 -62.30 10.21 57.22
C GLU A 168 -60.83 10.59 57.40
N LYS A 169 -60.47 11.11 58.59
CA LYS A 169 -59.08 11.41 58.94
C LYS A 169 -58.18 10.16 58.87
N THR A 170 -58.63 9.06 59.47
CA THR A 170 -57.92 7.78 59.45
C THR A 170 -57.86 7.17 58.04
N LYS A 171 -58.89 7.36 57.20
CA LYS A 171 -58.87 7.00 55.76
C LYS A 171 -57.84 7.82 54.96
N GLU A 172 -57.67 9.10 55.25
CA GLU A 172 -56.66 9.93 54.58
C GLU A 172 -55.24 9.59 54.99
N GLU A 173 -55.00 9.35 56.29
CA GLU A 173 -53.70 8.90 56.79
C GLU A 173 -53.31 7.52 56.23
N THR A 174 -54.25 6.58 56.17
CA THR A 174 -54.03 5.27 55.54
C THR A 174 -53.73 5.41 54.05
N LYS A 175 -54.46 6.25 53.29
CA LYS A 175 -54.14 6.57 51.88
C LYS A 175 -52.73 7.16 51.73
N LYS A 176 -52.31 8.08 52.62
CA LYS A 176 -50.98 8.72 52.58
C LYS A 176 -49.86 7.70 52.85
N ASN A 177 -50.03 6.85 53.85
CA ASN A 177 -49.09 5.76 54.17
C ASN A 177 -49.02 4.72 53.04
N GLN A 178 -50.14 4.40 52.41
CA GLN A 178 -50.18 3.47 51.26
C GLN A 178 -49.46 4.05 50.04
N ARG A 179 -49.63 5.35 49.76
CA ARG A 179 -48.85 6.07 48.73
C ARG A 179 -47.34 6.06 49.03
N LYS A 180 -46.93 6.24 50.29
CA LYS A 180 -45.52 6.17 50.72
C LYS A 180 -44.94 4.76 50.52
N LYS A 181 -45.64 3.72 50.97
CA LYS A 181 -45.24 2.31 50.74
C LYS A 181 -45.14 1.96 49.25
N ILE A 182 -46.07 2.45 48.42
CA ILE A 182 -46.00 2.25 46.96
C ILE A 182 -44.76 2.93 46.36
N LYS A 183 -44.41 4.15 46.80
CA LYS A 183 -43.18 4.83 46.37
C LYS A 183 -41.93 4.06 46.80
N GLU A 184 -41.87 3.58 48.04
CA GLU A 184 -40.76 2.76 48.56
C GLU A 184 -40.63 1.41 47.83
N MET A 185 -41.74 0.75 47.52
CA MET A 185 -41.73 -0.47 46.70
C MET A 185 -41.22 -0.20 45.29
N LYS A 186 -41.64 0.91 44.67
CA LYS A 186 -41.16 1.32 43.34
C LYS A 186 -39.66 1.59 43.34
N THR A 187 -39.13 2.30 44.33
CA THR A 187 -37.68 2.56 44.44
C THR A 187 -36.89 1.28 44.72
N LYS A 188 -37.35 0.41 45.62
CA LYS A 188 -36.72 -0.90 45.86
C LYS A 188 -36.68 -1.78 44.60
N ALA A 189 -37.77 -1.82 43.83
CA ALA A 189 -37.81 -2.54 42.57
C ALA A 189 -36.84 -1.96 41.53
N GLN A 190 -36.66 -0.64 41.50
CA GLN A 190 -35.71 0.02 40.61
C GLN A 190 -34.25 -0.23 41.00
N ILE A 191 -33.94 -0.20 42.30
CA ILE A 191 -32.62 -0.58 42.82
C ILE A 191 -32.28 -2.03 42.47
N ALA A 192 -33.24 -2.96 42.64
CA ALA A 192 -33.04 -4.36 42.28
C ALA A 192 -32.73 -4.54 40.78
N ARG A 193 -33.42 -3.80 39.90
CA ARG A 193 -33.12 -3.78 38.45
C ARG A 193 -31.71 -3.27 38.16
N ILE A 194 -31.31 -2.14 38.75
CA ILE A 194 -29.97 -1.58 38.58
C ILE A 194 -28.88 -2.55 39.08
N LEU A 195 -29.11 -3.23 40.20
CA LEU A 195 -28.18 -4.24 40.72
C LEU A 195 -28.01 -5.43 39.76
N THR A 196 -29.11 -5.90 39.16
CA THR A 196 -29.03 -6.97 38.15
C THR A 196 -28.30 -6.54 36.89
N GLU A 197 -28.51 -5.32 36.42
CA GLU A 197 -27.83 -4.75 35.25
C GLU A 197 -26.33 -4.56 35.52
N ASN A 198 -25.96 -4.01 36.69
CA ASN A 198 -24.56 -3.87 37.10
C ASN A 198 -23.85 -5.23 37.19
N LYS A 199 -24.53 -6.28 37.66
CA LYS A 199 -23.96 -7.63 37.67
C LYS A 199 -23.73 -8.15 36.25
N SER A 200 -24.66 -7.88 35.33
CA SER A 200 -24.53 -8.23 33.91
C SER A 200 -23.36 -7.49 33.25
N LEU A 201 -23.29 -6.16 33.40
CA LEU A 201 -22.21 -5.32 32.87
C LEU A 201 -20.84 -5.73 33.41
N LYS A 202 -20.71 -6.03 34.72
CA LYS A 202 -19.47 -6.56 35.29
C LYS A 202 -19.02 -7.87 34.63
N SER A 203 -19.97 -8.75 34.30
CA SER A 203 -19.67 -10.00 33.60
C SER A 203 -19.19 -9.76 32.17
N GLU A 204 -19.73 -8.75 31.50
CA GLU A 204 -19.37 -8.38 30.13
C GLU A 204 -18.01 -7.69 30.06
N VAL A 205 -17.73 -6.77 30.98
CA VAL A 205 -16.40 -6.16 31.16
C VAL A 205 -15.34 -7.24 31.40
N LYS A 206 -15.64 -8.26 32.21
CA LYS A 206 -14.71 -9.39 32.45
C LYS A 206 -14.45 -10.22 31.19
N LYS A 207 -15.44 -10.34 30.29
CA LYS A 207 -15.25 -11.02 28.99
C LYS A 207 -14.38 -10.18 28.07
N LEU A 208 -14.66 -8.87 27.97
CA LEU A 208 -13.89 -7.94 27.14
C LEU A 208 -12.44 -7.84 27.60
N SER A 209 -12.19 -7.78 28.90
CA SER A 209 -10.83 -7.75 29.45
C SER A 209 -10.04 -9.00 29.09
N LYS A 210 -10.70 -10.18 29.12
CA LYS A 210 -10.07 -11.45 28.72
C LYS A 210 -9.77 -11.50 27.22
N ILE A 211 -10.65 -10.93 26.39
CA ILE A 211 -10.40 -10.81 24.94
C ILE A 211 -9.21 -9.89 24.69
N GLU A 212 -9.17 -8.71 25.33
CA GLU A 212 -8.06 -7.77 25.22
C GLU A 212 -6.73 -8.44 25.60
N GLU A 213 -6.70 -9.18 26.71
CA GLU A 213 -5.54 -9.90 27.20
C GLU A 213 -5.03 -10.97 26.21
N ASN A 214 -5.94 -11.70 25.56
CA ASN A 214 -5.57 -12.65 24.51
C ASN A 214 -4.92 -11.96 23.30
N PHE A 215 -5.33 -10.73 22.97
CA PHE A 215 -4.78 -9.97 21.84
C PHE A 215 -3.46 -9.27 22.16
N LYS A 216 -3.08 -9.07 23.43
CA LYS A 216 -1.82 -8.39 23.81
C LYS A 216 -0.57 -9.07 23.26
N ASN A 217 -0.62 -10.39 23.06
CA ASN A 217 0.50 -11.15 22.48
C ASN A 217 0.57 -11.04 20.96
N ILE A 218 -0.52 -10.62 20.30
CA ILE A 218 -0.65 -10.57 18.84
C ILE A 218 -0.48 -9.13 18.34
N LEU A 219 -1.15 -8.19 18.98
CA LEU A 219 -1.21 -6.78 18.63
C LEU A 219 -0.59 -5.93 19.71
N THR A 220 0.00 -4.80 19.32
CA THR A 220 0.48 -3.81 20.29
C THR A 220 -0.70 -3.07 20.95
N ALA A 221 -0.47 -2.49 22.12
CA ALA A 221 -1.49 -1.67 22.79
C ALA A 221 -2.03 -0.54 21.90
N THR A 222 -1.17 0.06 21.08
CA THR A 222 -1.56 1.09 20.10
C THR A 222 -2.52 0.55 19.04
N GLN A 223 -2.27 -0.67 18.54
CA GLN A 223 -3.16 -1.32 17.57
C GLN A 223 -4.48 -1.71 18.21
N ILE A 224 -4.45 -2.27 19.42
CA ILE A 224 -5.65 -2.65 20.18
C ILE A 224 -6.55 -1.42 20.39
N ASN A 225 -5.99 -0.32 20.89
CA ASN A 225 -6.73 0.93 21.07
C ASN A 225 -7.28 1.49 19.75
N ALA A 226 -6.52 1.36 18.65
CA ALA A 226 -7.01 1.78 17.35
C ALA A 226 -8.21 0.96 16.85
N VAL A 227 -8.24 -0.36 17.13
CA VAL A 227 -9.38 -1.22 16.82
C VAL A 227 -10.58 -0.87 17.71
N ILE A 228 -10.37 -0.75 19.03
CA ILE A 228 -11.43 -0.48 20.00
C ILE A 228 -12.10 0.86 19.72
N GLU A 229 -11.31 1.91 19.48
CA GLU A 229 -11.82 3.27 19.25
C GLU A 229 -12.17 3.56 17.78
N ASN A 230 -11.98 2.58 16.89
CA ASN A 230 -12.16 2.73 15.43
C ASN A 230 -11.45 3.98 14.88
N LYS A 231 -10.20 4.20 15.31
CA LYS A 231 -9.43 5.41 15.00
C LYS A 231 -8.99 5.41 13.53
N SER A 232 -9.36 6.48 12.81
CA SER A 232 -8.88 6.72 11.44
C SER A 232 -7.43 7.20 11.37
N LYS A 233 -6.92 7.81 12.45
CA LYS A 233 -5.55 8.31 12.57
C LYS A 233 -4.89 7.75 13.82
N ILE A 234 -3.77 7.07 13.64
CA ILE A 234 -3.05 6.37 14.70
C ILE A 234 -1.67 7.02 14.84
N LYS A 235 -1.28 7.35 16.07
CA LYS A 235 0.06 7.82 16.41
C LYS A 235 0.92 6.61 16.78
N TRP A 236 1.75 6.18 15.83
CA TRP A 236 2.62 5.01 15.98
C TRP A 236 3.79 5.28 16.91
N THR A 237 4.09 4.32 17.77
CA THR A 237 5.28 4.29 18.63
C THR A 237 6.48 3.67 17.90
N ALA A 238 7.68 3.79 18.47
CA ALA A 238 8.88 3.16 17.90
C ALA A 238 8.79 1.63 17.88
N GLU A 239 8.20 1.03 18.91
CA GLU A 239 7.95 -0.41 19.01
C GLU A 239 6.97 -0.89 17.94
N ASP A 240 5.89 -0.13 17.69
CA ASP A 240 4.98 -0.43 16.59
C ASP A 240 5.79 -0.46 15.29
N ILE A 241 6.49 0.63 14.99
CA ILE A 241 7.22 0.75 13.72
C ILE A 241 8.25 -0.37 13.54
N SER A 242 8.99 -0.75 14.59
CA SER A 242 9.98 -1.84 14.49
C SER A 242 9.33 -3.19 14.16
N ARG A 243 8.27 -3.60 14.88
CA ARG A 243 7.52 -4.85 14.58
C ARG A 243 6.99 -4.84 13.15
N HIS A 244 6.43 -3.71 12.72
CA HIS A 244 5.86 -3.59 11.37
C HIS A 244 6.92 -3.59 10.26
N LEU A 245 8.10 -3.02 10.51
CA LEU A 245 9.22 -3.09 9.58
C LEU A 245 9.69 -4.53 9.39
N ILE A 246 9.74 -5.32 10.46
CA ILE A 246 10.09 -6.76 10.39
C ILE A 246 9.08 -7.53 9.52
N ILE A 247 7.78 -7.37 9.77
CA ILE A 247 6.74 -8.05 8.97
C ILE A 247 6.84 -7.65 7.50
N ARG A 248 7.06 -6.35 7.23
CA ARG A 248 7.21 -5.83 5.86
C ARG A 248 8.49 -6.34 5.19
N SER A 249 9.59 -6.48 5.92
CA SER A 249 10.85 -6.98 5.36
C SER A 249 10.78 -8.45 5.00
N ILE A 250 9.98 -9.23 5.73
CA ILE A 250 9.68 -10.64 5.39
C ILE A 250 8.85 -10.69 4.10
N SER A 251 7.73 -9.96 4.03
CA SER A 251 6.91 -9.92 2.82
C SER A 251 6.11 -8.64 2.68
N ARG A 252 6.46 -7.86 1.66
CA ARG A 252 5.72 -6.66 1.26
C ARG A 252 4.27 -6.98 0.87
N ARG A 253 4.05 -8.08 0.12
CA ARG A 253 2.72 -8.47 -0.36
C ARG A 253 1.82 -8.90 0.79
N ALA A 254 2.35 -9.70 1.72
CA ALA A 254 1.61 -10.11 2.92
C ALA A 254 1.26 -8.90 3.79
N TYR A 255 2.20 -7.97 4.00
CA TYR A 255 1.97 -6.73 4.73
C TYR A 255 0.84 -5.89 4.10
N GLU A 256 0.86 -5.72 2.77
CA GLU A 256 -0.18 -4.97 2.05
C GLU A 256 -1.54 -5.69 2.08
N TYR A 257 -1.55 -7.02 2.05
CA TYR A 257 -2.75 -7.83 2.20
C TYR A 257 -3.37 -7.70 3.61
N TRP A 258 -2.58 -7.86 4.67
CA TRP A 258 -3.04 -7.70 6.06
C TRP A 258 -3.61 -6.30 6.33
N ARG A 259 -2.95 -5.27 5.78
CA ARG A 259 -3.41 -3.90 5.94
C ARG A 259 -4.69 -3.60 5.16
N ASN A 260 -4.74 -3.96 3.89
CA ASN A 260 -5.78 -3.47 2.97
C ASN A 260 -6.97 -4.44 2.83
N GLN A 261 -6.74 -5.75 2.95
CA GLN A 261 -7.78 -6.78 2.77
C GLN A 261 -8.29 -7.31 4.12
N ILE A 262 -7.39 -7.65 5.04
CA ILE A 262 -7.80 -8.10 6.39
C ILE A 262 -8.25 -6.91 7.26
N GLY A 263 -7.64 -5.74 7.06
CA GLY A 263 -7.99 -4.52 7.79
C GLY A 263 -7.32 -4.39 9.15
N ILE A 264 -6.18 -5.07 9.37
CA ILE A 264 -5.38 -4.88 10.58
C ILE A 264 -4.81 -3.45 10.57
N PRO A 265 -4.86 -2.71 11.70
CA PRO A 265 -4.28 -1.38 11.78
C PRO A 265 -2.76 -1.47 11.67
N LEU A 266 -2.24 -1.29 10.46
CA LEU A 266 -0.82 -1.25 10.15
C LEU A 266 -0.43 0.13 9.57
N PRO A 267 0.76 0.66 9.87
CA PRO A 267 1.30 1.86 9.24
C PRO A 267 1.24 1.81 7.71
N SER A 268 1.07 2.98 7.09
CA SER A 268 1.21 3.06 5.63
C SER A 268 2.68 2.96 5.21
N ALA A 269 2.93 2.55 3.96
CA ALA A 269 4.29 2.52 3.41
C ALA A 269 4.98 3.89 3.50
N SER A 270 4.25 5.00 3.33
CA SER A 270 4.78 6.35 3.49
C SER A 270 5.18 6.67 4.93
N THR A 271 4.39 6.21 5.91
CA THR A 271 4.75 6.33 7.32
C THR A 271 6.02 5.55 7.63
N LEU A 272 6.11 4.28 7.20
CA LEU A 272 7.32 3.48 7.40
C LEU A 272 8.55 4.13 6.77
N LYS A 273 8.44 4.60 5.51
CA LYS A 273 9.52 5.32 4.82
C LYS A 273 9.99 6.55 5.59
N ARG A 274 9.06 7.36 6.13
CA ARG A 274 9.38 8.54 6.94
C ARG A 274 10.08 8.20 8.26
N TRP A 275 9.77 7.05 8.85
CA TRP A 275 10.48 6.59 10.04
C TRP A 275 11.86 6.04 9.68
N CYS A 276 11.97 5.24 8.62
CA CYS A 276 13.26 4.74 8.12
C CYS A 276 14.20 5.85 7.66
N SER A 277 13.68 6.97 7.12
CA SER A 277 14.52 8.09 6.69
C SER A 277 15.25 8.79 7.83
N LYS A 278 14.93 8.49 9.10
CA LYS A 278 15.70 8.95 10.25
C LYS A 278 17.00 8.17 10.45
N PHE A 279 17.08 6.97 9.88
CA PHE A 279 18.27 6.13 9.92
C PHE A 279 19.09 6.39 8.65
N SER A 280 20.31 6.88 8.84
CA SER A 280 21.22 7.31 7.79
C SER A 280 22.03 6.13 7.24
N CYS A 281 21.75 5.75 5.99
CA CYS A 281 22.54 4.78 5.23
C CYS A 281 23.28 5.50 4.09
N ARG A 282 24.32 6.25 4.43
CA ARG A 282 25.15 6.98 3.46
C ARG A 282 26.47 6.26 3.18
N PRO A 283 27.04 6.40 1.97
CA PRO A 283 28.35 5.85 1.66
C PRO A 283 29.41 6.37 2.64
N GLY A 284 30.39 5.53 2.93
CA GLY A 284 31.38 5.70 3.98
C GLY A 284 31.05 4.89 5.23
N MET A 285 31.42 5.46 6.38
CA MET A 285 31.22 4.88 7.72
C MET A 285 29.74 4.90 8.10
N LEU A 286 29.22 3.74 8.53
CA LEU A 286 27.83 3.59 8.95
C LEU A 286 27.63 4.02 10.41
N HIS A 287 27.63 5.34 10.64
CA HIS A 287 27.55 5.97 11.96
C HIS A 287 26.37 5.48 12.82
N ASP A 288 25.18 5.35 12.24
CA ASP A 288 24.00 4.89 12.98
C ASP A 288 24.13 3.41 13.37
N VAL A 289 24.81 2.59 12.54
CA VAL A 289 25.12 1.20 12.90
C VAL A 289 26.14 1.17 14.03
N PHE A 290 27.19 2.00 13.98
CA PHE A 290 28.15 2.12 15.08
C PHE A 290 27.48 2.53 16.40
N LEU A 291 26.49 3.43 16.36
CA LEU A 291 25.73 3.82 17.54
C LEU A 291 24.89 2.66 18.10
N VAL A 292 24.25 1.88 17.22
CA VAL A 292 23.51 0.67 17.63
C VAL A 292 24.47 -0.34 18.25
N MET A 293 25.59 -0.64 17.59
CA MET A 293 26.61 -1.56 18.07
C MET A 293 27.15 -1.12 19.44
N GLN A 294 27.51 0.15 19.61
CA GLN A 294 27.97 0.69 20.89
C GLN A 294 26.97 0.39 22.01
N LYS A 295 25.68 0.69 21.80
CA LYS A 295 24.63 0.43 22.81
C LYS A 295 24.41 -1.06 23.06
N THR A 296 24.51 -1.90 22.03
CA THR A 296 24.32 -3.35 22.13
C THR A 296 25.45 -4.03 22.88
N PHE A 297 26.70 -3.59 22.68
CA PHE A 297 27.89 -4.27 23.20
C PHE A 297 28.51 -3.62 24.44
N HIS A 298 28.07 -2.43 24.85
CA HIS A 298 28.61 -1.74 26.03
C HIS A 298 28.49 -2.56 27.32
N SER A 299 27.38 -3.28 27.51
CA SER A 299 27.13 -4.13 28.69
C SER A 299 27.54 -5.60 28.50
N LYS A 300 28.15 -5.93 27.35
CA LYS A 300 28.52 -7.31 27.01
C LYS A 300 29.93 -7.66 27.48
N PRO A 301 30.20 -8.92 27.87
CA PRO A 301 31.54 -9.35 28.24
C PRO A 301 32.49 -9.24 27.05
N GLU A 302 33.79 -9.15 27.34
CA GLU A 302 34.83 -8.95 26.32
C GLU A 302 34.77 -10.02 25.21
N ALA A 303 34.55 -11.29 25.57
CA ALA A 303 34.47 -12.38 24.61
C ALA A 303 33.40 -12.14 23.52
N GLU A 304 32.24 -11.57 23.86
CA GLU A 304 31.17 -11.26 22.90
C GLU A 304 31.46 -10.02 22.04
N ARG A 305 32.41 -9.18 22.49
CA ARG A 305 32.86 -7.95 21.80
C ARG A 305 33.97 -8.20 20.80
N VAL A 306 34.57 -9.40 20.80
CA VAL A 306 35.60 -9.81 19.86
C VAL A 306 34.99 -10.10 18.48
N CYS A 307 35.54 -9.48 17.45
CA CYS A 307 35.05 -9.59 16.08
C CYS A 307 36.17 -9.71 15.04
N ILE A 308 35.79 -10.17 13.85
CA ILE A 308 36.56 -10.11 12.61
C ILE A 308 35.93 -9.12 11.64
N LEU A 309 36.74 -8.57 10.73
CA LEU A 309 36.26 -7.78 9.60
C LEU A 309 36.36 -8.59 8.33
N SER A 310 35.23 -8.86 7.68
CA SER A 310 35.21 -9.44 6.34
C SER A 310 34.81 -8.37 5.34
N PHE A 311 35.54 -8.24 4.24
CA PHE A 311 35.22 -7.26 3.20
C PHE A 311 35.41 -7.81 1.81
N ASP A 312 34.54 -7.37 0.92
CA ASP A 312 34.48 -7.82 -0.47
C ASP A 312 33.87 -6.74 -1.37
N GLU A 313 34.14 -6.84 -2.67
CA GLU A 313 33.60 -5.99 -3.72
C GLU A 313 32.42 -6.66 -4.42
N MET A 314 31.26 -6.00 -4.40
CA MET A 314 30.08 -6.46 -5.14
C MET A 314 29.87 -5.63 -6.41
N HIS A 315 29.78 -6.29 -7.56
CA HIS A 315 29.40 -5.63 -8.81
C HIS A 315 27.96 -5.12 -8.80
N ILE A 316 27.76 -3.92 -9.33
CA ILE A 316 26.44 -3.29 -9.48
C ILE A 316 26.20 -2.80 -10.91
N ASP A 317 24.92 -2.54 -11.21
CA ASP A 317 24.52 -1.87 -12.45
C ASP A 317 25.12 -0.47 -12.50
N ARG A 318 25.80 -0.15 -13.63
CA ARG A 318 26.42 1.17 -13.90
C ARG A 318 25.38 2.24 -14.26
N LYS A 319 24.39 2.42 -13.40
CA LYS A 319 23.29 3.37 -13.57
C LYS A 319 23.52 4.65 -12.78
N ILE A 320 23.16 5.75 -13.41
CA ILE A 320 23.08 7.07 -12.80
C ILE A 320 21.74 7.17 -12.05
N CYS A 321 21.80 7.57 -10.78
CA CYS A 321 20.62 7.76 -9.94
C CYS A 321 20.58 9.19 -9.40
N TYR A 322 19.38 9.73 -9.17
CA TYR A 322 19.21 11.02 -8.50
C TYR A 322 18.74 10.81 -7.07
N ASP A 323 19.53 11.29 -6.12
CA ASP A 323 19.17 11.35 -4.71
C ASP A 323 18.43 12.66 -4.41
N VAL A 324 17.13 12.52 -4.24
CA VAL A 324 16.20 13.64 -3.97
C VAL A 324 16.50 14.31 -2.62
N SER A 325 17.04 13.58 -1.65
CA SER A 325 17.23 14.08 -0.29
C SER A 325 18.41 15.06 -0.19
N GLU A 326 19.55 14.72 -0.80
CA GLU A 326 20.74 15.59 -0.86
C GLU A 326 20.79 16.47 -2.11
N ASP A 327 19.83 16.31 -3.03
CA ASP A 327 19.84 16.95 -4.35
C ASP A 327 21.16 16.70 -5.08
N GLN A 328 21.51 15.42 -5.22
CA GLN A 328 22.76 15.00 -5.86
C GLN A 328 22.55 13.87 -6.85
N ILE A 329 23.49 13.73 -7.76
CA ILE A 329 23.54 12.60 -8.68
C ILE A 329 24.58 11.61 -8.20
N LEU A 330 24.20 10.33 -8.23
CA LEU A 330 25.01 9.19 -7.84
C LEU A 330 25.32 8.35 -9.07
N GLY A 331 26.56 7.85 -9.14
CA GLY A 331 27.03 7.00 -10.22
C GLY A 331 27.41 7.76 -11.49
N PRO A 332 27.74 7.04 -12.56
CA PRO A 332 27.61 5.60 -12.70
C PRO A 332 28.72 4.85 -11.95
N PHE A 333 28.34 4.02 -10.98
CA PHE A 333 29.29 3.21 -10.21
C PHE A 333 29.28 1.75 -10.67
N SER A 334 30.40 1.05 -10.58
CA SER A 334 30.55 -0.33 -11.06
C SER A 334 30.58 -1.39 -9.96
N LYS A 335 31.03 -1.00 -8.78
CA LYS A 335 31.25 -1.86 -7.63
C LYS A 335 30.86 -1.16 -6.34
N VAL A 336 30.55 -1.95 -5.32
CA VAL A 336 30.36 -1.51 -3.93
C VAL A 336 31.33 -2.30 -3.06
N GLN A 337 32.23 -1.59 -2.40
CA GLN A 337 33.03 -2.15 -1.32
C GLN A 337 32.15 -2.23 -0.07
N LEU A 338 32.02 -3.42 0.51
CA LEU A 338 31.27 -3.63 1.76
C LEU A 338 32.19 -4.23 2.82
N VAL A 339 32.12 -3.71 4.04
CA VAL A 339 32.84 -4.26 5.20
C VAL A 339 31.83 -4.66 6.26
N LEU A 340 31.91 -5.91 6.67
CA LEU A 340 31.08 -6.50 7.71
C LEU A 340 31.96 -6.78 8.94
N ALA A 341 31.50 -6.34 10.11
CA ALA A 341 32.01 -6.83 11.38
C ALA A 341 31.20 -8.05 11.82
N ARG A 342 31.87 -9.14 12.17
CA ARG A 342 31.25 -10.40 12.60
C ARG A 342 31.83 -10.85 13.93
N GLY A 343 30.97 -11.19 14.88
CA GLY A 343 31.38 -11.76 16.17
C GLY A 343 32.06 -13.12 15.99
N ILE A 344 33.14 -13.35 16.74
CA ILE A 344 33.83 -14.66 16.73
C ILE A 344 33.13 -15.61 17.69
N MET A 345 32.99 -15.19 18.94
CA MET A 345 32.42 -16.01 20.01
C MET A 345 30.89 -15.88 20.10
N ALA A 346 30.31 -14.87 19.43
CA ALA A 346 28.89 -14.57 19.46
C ALA A 346 28.31 -14.48 18.04
N GLY A 347 27.13 -15.05 17.83
CA GLY A 347 26.45 -15.14 16.53
C GLY A 347 25.82 -13.82 16.06
N TRP A 348 26.65 -12.82 15.73
CA TRP A 348 26.18 -11.54 15.19
C TRP A 348 27.02 -11.07 14.00
N LYS A 349 26.42 -10.27 13.13
CA LYS A 349 27.09 -9.60 12.01
C LYS A 349 26.45 -8.25 11.72
N GLN A 350 27.25 -7.24 11.41
CA GLN A 350 26.77 -5.89 11.09
C GLN A 350 27.61 -5.25 9.98
N PRO A 351 27.00 -4.60 8.98
CA PRO A 351 27.74 -3.77 8.04
C PRO A 351 28.23 -2.51 8.74
N VAL A 352 29.52 -2.22 8.61
CA VAL A 352 30.17 -1.07 9.28
C VAL A 352 30.62 0.01 8.30
N PHE A 353 30.87 -0.38 7.05
CA PHE A 353 31.28 0.52 5.99
C PHE A 353 30.74 0.02 4.66
N PHE A 354 30.29 0.95 3.82
CA PHE A 354 30.14 0.67 2.39
C PHE A 354 30.51 1.89 1.58
N ASN A 355 31.13 1.73 0.41
CA ASN A 355 31.33 2.84 -0.51
C ASN A 355 31.35 2.36 -1.97
N PHE A 356 31.14 3.28 -2.90
CA PHE A 356 31.11 2.97 -4.33
C PHE A 356 32.50 3.08 -4.95
N ASP A 357 32.84 2.17 -5.87
CA ASP A 357 34.10 2.13 -6.63
C ASP A 357 35.35 2.49 -5.79
N THR A 358 35.37 2.03 -4.54
CA THR A 358 36.41 2.35 -3.57
C THR A 358 37.21 1.10 -3.27
N THR A 359 38.51 1.11 -3.57
CA THR A 359 39.41 0.02 -3.20
C THR A 359 39.74 0.06 -1.71
N MET A 360 39.88 -1.11 -1.07
CA MET A 360 40.33 -1.20 0.32
C MET A 360 41.82 -0.89 0.42
N THR A 361 42.17 0.24 1.04
CA THR A 361 43.55 0.66 1.32
C THR A 361 43.92 0.43 2.80
N LYS A 362 45.21 0.37 3.12
CA LYS A 362 45.69 0.28 4.51
C LYS A 362 45.13 1.40 5.38
N HIS A 363 45.13 2.63 4.87
CA HIS A 363 44.60 3.79 5.57
C HIS A 363 43.10 3.62 5.89
N LEU A 364 42.28 3.26 4.89
CA LEU A 364 40.85 3.07 5.08
C LEU A 364 40.55 1.94 6.08
N LEU A 365 41.27 0.81 5.95
CA LEU A 365 41.15 -0.31 6.88
C LEU A 365 41.44 0.14 8.32
N TYR A 366 42.51 0.90 8.52
CA TYR A 366 42.91 1.38 9.84
C TYR A 366 41.89 2.35 10.43
N GLU A 367 41.30 3.23 9.63
CA GLU A 367 40.19 4.09 10.06
C GLU A 367 38.97 3.28 10.52
N ILE A 368 38.62 2.23 9.77
CA ILE A 368 37.48 1.36 10.12
C ILE A 368 37.76 0.64 11.45
N ILE A 369 38.95 0.06 11.59
CA ILE A 369 39.37 -0.62 12.83
C ILE A 369 39.29 0.36 14.00
N LYS A 370 39.91 1.55 13.87
CA LYS A 370 39.87 2.60 14.88
C LYS A 370 38.43 2.95 15.29
N LYS A 371 37.53 3.15 14.31
CA LYS A 371 36.12 3.48 14.59
C LYS A 371 35.38 2.38 15.32
N ILE A 372 35.68 1.11 15.02
CA ILE A 372 35.08 -0.04 15.71
C ILE A 372 35.57 -0.13 17.15
N GLU A 373 36.87 0.06 17.38
CA GLU A 373 37.46 -0.01 18.73
C GLU A 373 37.06 1.17 19.61
N GLU A 374 36.89 2.37 19.04
CA GLU A 374 36.28 3.52 19.72
C GLU A 374 34.88 3.20 20.28
N LYS A 375 34.18 2.20 19.73
CA LYS A 375 32.86 1.74 20.22
C LYS A 375 32.93 0.59 21.22
N GLY A 376 34.14 0.18 21.61
CA GLY A 376 34.39 -0.87 22.59
C GLY A 376 34.46 -2.27 21.98
N LEU A 377 34.36 -2.45 20.68
CA LEU A 377 34.59 -3.76 20.07
C LEU A 377 36.09 -4.03 19.88
N ILE A 378 36.47 -5.29 19.69
CA ILE A 378 37.88 -5.69 19.57
C ILE A 378 38.07 -6.43 18.25
N VAL A 379 38.82 -5.83 17.32
CA VAL A 379 39.05 -6.45 16.00
C VAL A 379 40.24 -7.40 16.07
N LYS A 380 40.03 -8.70 15.96
CA LYS A 380 41.13 -9.68 16.03
C LYS A 380 41.68 -10.05 14.66
N ALA A 381 40.84 -10.13 13.64
CA ALA A 381 41.31 -10.55 12.32
C ALA A 381 40.57 -9.85 11.18
N ILE A 382 41.16 -9.89 10.00
CA ILE A 382 40.54 -9.48 8.74
C ILE A 382 40.44 -10.68 7.80
N VAL A 383 39.39 -10.69 6.98
CA VAL A 383 39.16 -11.68 5.94
C VAL A 383 38.87 -10.95 4.64
N SER A 384 39.61 -11.29 3.58
CA SER A 384 39.48 -10.64 2.27
C SER A 384 39.55 -11.62 1.11
N ASP A 385 38.97 -11.28 -0.03
CA ASP A 385 39.16 -12.03 -1.27
C ASP A 385 40.57 -11.82 -1.85
N LEU A 386 41.06 -12.81 -2.62
CA LEU A 386 42.42 -12.87 -3.17
C LEU A 386 42.64 -11.91 -4.33
N ALA A 387 41.66 -11.75 -5.22
CA ALA A 387 41.83 -10.98 -6.45
C ALA A 387 41.90 -9.47 -6.21
N GLY A 388 41.15 -8.95 -5.24
CA GLY A 388 41.05 -7.51 -4.93
C GLY A 388 42.00 -7.00 -3.84
N SER A 389 42.62 -7.90 -3.07
CA SER A 389 43.34 -7.52 -1.84
C SER A 389 44.86 -7.66 -1.95
N SER A 390 45.39 -8.04 -3.11
CA SER A 390 46.83 -8.22 -3.32
C SER A 390 47.64 -6.93 -3.07
N THR A 391 47.08 -5.76 -3.39
CA THR A 391 47.66 -4.45 -3.09
C THR A 391 47.65 -4.16 -1.60
N LEU A 392 46.51 -4.38 -0.94
CA LEU A 392 46.37 -4.20 0.51
C LEU A 392 47.33 -5.11 1.30
N TRP A 393 47.46 -6.37 0.91
CA TRP A 393 48.35 -7.32 1.58
C TRP A 393 49.82 -6.91 1.44
N LYS A 394 50.21 -6.36 0.29
CA LYS A 394 51.54 -5.74 0.11
C LYS A 394 51.74 -4.54 1.02
N GLU A 395 50.77 -3.62 1.12
CA GLU A 395 50.84 -2.45 2.01
C GLU A 395 50.89 -2.82 3.51
N LEU A 396 50.28 -3.96 3.87
CA LEU A 396 50.28 -4.52 5.23
C LEU A 396 51.47 -5.45 5.50
N GLU A 397 52.35 -5.67 4.52
CA GLU A 397 53.53 -6.55 4.63
C GLU A 397 53.15 -8.01 4.99
N ILE A 398 52.02 -8.48 4.46
CA ILE A 398 51.55 -9.84 4.62
C ILE A 398 52.23 -10.75 3.60
N THR A 399 52.89 -11.80 4.11
CA THR A 399 53.62 -12.81 3.32
C THR A 399 53.15 -14.22 3.69
N SER A 400 53.67 -15.25 3.01
CA SER A 400 53.43 -16.65 3.36
C SER A 400 53.93 -17.01 4.77
N GLU A 401 54.94 -16.29 5.26
CA GLU A 401 55.57 -16.52 6.57
C GLU A 401 54.99 -15.60 7.65
N ASN A 402 54.51 -14.41 7.28
CA ASN A 402 53.93 -13.44 8.20
C ASN A 402 52.51 -13.05 7.78
N ASN A 403 51.50 -13.56 8.49
CA ASN A 403 50.09 -13.21 8.29
C ASN A 403 49.54 -12.21 9.32
N ILE A 404 50.43 -11.42 9.94
CA ILE A 404 50.09 -10.51 11.02
C ILE A 404 50.54 -9.09 10.67
N PHE A 405 49.66 -8.12 10.96
CA PHE A 405 50.01 -6.70 11.00
C PHE A 405 49.67 -6.10 12.37
N ILE A 406 50.30 -4.96 12.67
CA ILE A 406 50.16 -4.29 13.96
C ILE A 406 48.99 -3.31 13.93
N HIS A 407 48.15 -3.37 14.96
CA HIS A 407 47.02 -2.48 15.17
C HIS A 407 47.49 -1.02 15.23
N PRO A 408 46.79 -0.08 14.56
CA PRO A 408 47.24 1.31 14.38
C PRO A 408 47.44 2.12 15.68
N LEU A 409 46.88 1.69 16.81
CA LEU A 409 46.85 2.49 18.05
C LEU A 409 47.42 1.84 19.31
N ASN A 410 47.61 0.52 19.35
CA ASN A 410 47.88 -0.18 20.62
C ASN A 410 48.83 -1.39 20.48
N CYS A 411 49.63 -1.42 19.41
CA CYS A 411 50.63 -2.45 19.13
C CYS A 411 50.11 -3.91 19.10
N ARG A 412 48.78 -4.11 19.13
CA ARG A 412 48.16 -5.43 19.16
C ARG A 412 48.23 -6.09 17.79
N LYS A 413 48.49 -7.39 17.75
CA LYS A 413 48.49 -8.18 16.52
C LYS A 413 47.07 -8.35 15.96
N ILE A 414 46.92 -8.19 14.65
CA ILE A 414 45.72 -8.51 13.87
C ILE A 414 46.10 -9.52 12.79
N TRP A 415 45.36 -10.62 12.74
CA TRP A 415 45.61 -11.69 11.75
C TRP A 415 44.90 -11.39 10.43
N ALA A 416 45.58 -11.63 9.32
CA ALA A 416 45.02 -11.57 7.97
C ALA A 416 44.75 -12.99 7.46
N PHE A 417 43.51 -13.22 7.01
CA PHE A 417 43.09 -14.45 6.36
C PHE A 417 42.56 -14.13 4.97
N ALA A 418 42.80 -15.02 4.01
CA ALA A 418 42.10 -15.00 2.75
C ALA A 418 40.93 -15.98 2.76
N ASP A 419 39.93 -15.74 1.92
CA ASP A 419 38.67 -16.47 1.95
C ASP A 419 38.84 -17.96 1.56
N PRO A 420 38.62 -18.93 2.48
CA PRO A 420 38.90 -20.34 2.21
C PRO A 420 38.12 -20.95 1.01
N PRO A 421 36.82 -20.67 0.81
CA PRO A 421 36.10 -21.15 -0.37
C PRO A 421 36.70 -20.65 -1.70
N HIS A 422 37.25 -19.43 -1.75
CA HIS A 422 37.92 -18.94 -2.95
C HIS A 422 39.19 -19.73 -3.25
N TYR A 423 39.99 -20.05 -2.23
CA TYR A 423 41.13 -20.96 -2.39
C TYR A 423 40.74 -22.32 -2.92
N LEU A 424 39.70 -22.95 -2.36
CA LEU A 424 39.26 -24.27 -2.81
C LEU A 424 38.76 -24.25 -4.26
N LYS A 425 38.07 -23.18 -4.68
CA LYS A 425 37.68 -22.99 -6.08
C LYS A 425 38.89 -22.86 -7.00
N LEU A 426 39.90 -22.08 -6.61
CA LEU A 426 41.12 -21.90 -7.40
C LEU A 426 41.93 -23.19 -7.49
N LEU A 427 42.09 -23.91 -6.37
CA LEU A 427 42.75 -25.21 -6.33
C LEU A 427 42.06 -26.21 -7.25
N ARG A 428 40.72 -26.28 -7.19
CA ARG A 428 39.92 -27.11 -8.09
C ARG A 428 40.13 -26.70 -9.54
N ASN A 429 40.07 -25.40 -9.86
CA ASN A 429 40.27 -24.93 -11.23
C ASN A 429 41.67 -25.30 -11.73
N HIS A 430 42.72 -25.09 -10.93
CA HIS A 430 44.08 -25.47 -11.28
C HIS A 430 44.17 -26.99 -11.55
N PHE A 431 43.61 -27.81 -10.67
CA PHE A 431 43.57 -29.26 -10.83
C PHE A 431 42.85 -29.72 -12.11
N LEU A 432 41.78 -29.04 -12.50
CA LEU A 432 41.03 -29.34 -13.73
C LEU A 432 41.74 -28.81 -14.99
N ASP A 433 42.30 -27.60 -14.94
CA ASP A 433 42.90 -26.92 -16.09
C ASP A 433 44.27 -27.53 -16.47
N THR A 434 45.04 -28.03 -15.50
CA THR A 434 46.33 -28.72 -15.76
C THR A 434 46.19 -29.99 -16.61
N VAL A 435 44.96 -30.51 -16.81
CA VAL A 435 44.68 -31.63 -17.72
C VAL A 435 44.74 -31.23 -19.20
N ASN A 436 44.55 -29.95 -19.53
CA ASN A 436 44.43 -29.50 -20.93
C ASN A 436 45.72 -28.94 -21.53
N THR A 437 46.79 -28.81 -20.76
CA THR A 437 48.07 -28.25 -21.25
C THR A 437 49.26 -29.05 -20.74
N ARG A 438 49.52 -30.23 -21.33
CA ARG A 438 50.90 -30.73 -21.64
C ARG A 438 50.92 -32.19 -22.10
N GLU A 439 51.65 -32.42 -23.19
CA GLU A 439 52.24 -33.69 -23.64
C GLU A 439 53.45 -34.12 -22.79
N ASP A 440 53.63 -33.59 -21.57
CA ASP A 440 54.71 -33.98 -20.65
C ASP A 440 54.28 -35.15 -19.76
N SER A 441 53.57 -36.12 -20.34
CA SER A 441 53.30 -37.40 -19.70
C SER A 441 54.44 -38.34 -20.05
N ILE A 442 55.45 -38.43 -19.17
CA ILE A 442 56.13 -39.65 -18.72
C ILE A 442 57.12 -39.18 -17.65
N ASN A 443 56.73 -39.33 -16.40
CA ASN A 443 57.53 -39.44 -15.16
C ASN A 443 57.01 -38.54 -14.04
N GLU A 444 56.74 -39.20 -12.91
CA GLU A 444 56.29 -38.70 -11.60
C GLU A 444 54.76 -38.62 -11.41
N GLY A 445 54.32 -39.17 -10.28
CA GLY A 445 52.91 -39.41 -9.95
C GLY A 445 52.13 -38.14 -9.62
N TYR A 446 51.74 -37.39 -10.64
CA TYR A 446 50.87 -36.23 -10.49
C TYR A 446 49.40 -36.62 -10.32
N LEU A 447 48.71 -35.96 -9.38
CA LEU A 447 47.27 -36.08 -9.19
C LEU A 447 46.57 -35.34 -10.34
N THR A 448 45.98 -36.06 -11.29
CA THR A 448 45.23 -35.47 -12.42
C THR A 448 43.74 -35.75 -12.32
N ALA A 449 42.91 -34.94 -13.00
CA ALA A 449 41.46 -35.17 -13.02
C ALA A 449 41.08 -36.49 -13.74
N ASP A 450 42.00 -37.11 -14.47
CA ASP A 450 41.77 -38.41 -15.11
C ASP A 450 41.63 -39.54 -14.08
N ILE A 451 42.24 -39.42 -12.89
CA ILE A 451 41.99 -40.33 -11.76
C ILE A 451 40.51 -40.31 -11.37
N LEU A 452 39.90 -39.12 -11.36
CA LEU A 452 38.47 -38.97 -11.09
C LEU A 452 37.64 -39.54 -12.25
N LYS A 453 37.98 -39.23 -13.51
CA LYS A 453 37.26 -39.78 -14.67
C LYS A 453 37.28 -41.31 -14.69
N ASN A 454 38.41 -41.93 -14.39
CA ASN A 454 38.55 -43.38 -14.35
C ASN A 454 37.74 -43.99 -13.18
N ALA A 455 37.73 -43.33 -12.02
CA ALA A 455 36.90 -43.75 -10.90
C ALA A 455 35.39 -43.60 -11.16
N PHE A 456 34.97 -42.60 -11.95
CA PHE A 456 33.56 -42.43 -12.36
C PHE A 456 33.18 -43.34 -13.54
N ALA A 457 34.10 -43.68 -14.44
CA ALA A 457 33.87 -44.65 -15.51
C ALA A 457 33.61 -46.07 -14.96
N GLU A 458 34.17 -46.42 -13.80
CA GLU A 458 33.84 -47.66 -13.08
C GLU A 458 32.43 -47.65 -12.45
N ILE A 459 31.86 -46.47 -12.21
CA ILE A 459 30.52 -46.29 -11.60
C ILE A 459 29.44 -46.18 -12.69
N ASP A 460 29.74 -45.56 -13.83
CA ASP A 460 28.77 -45.31 -14.93
C ASP A 460 28.37 -46.57 -15.73
N ILE A 461 28.99 -47.73 -15.51
CA ILE A 461 28.57 -49.00 -16.15
C ILE A 461 27.27 -49.56 -15.51
N GLN A 462 26.81 -49.03 -14.36
CA GLN A 462 25.66 -49.59 -13.64
C GLN A 462 24.35 -48.77 -13.69
N GLU A 463 24.32 -47.52 -14.12
CA GLU A 463 23.09 -46.72 -14.09
C GLU A 463 22.94 -45.73 -15.26
N ILE A 464 22.66 -46.22 -16.47
CA ILE A 464 21.99 -45.40 -17.49
C ILE A 464 20.93 -46.25 -18.22
N HIS A 465 19.68 -46.13 -17.75
CA HIS A 465 18.49 -46.32 -18.59
C HIS A 465 17.70 -45.02 -18.61
N GLU A 466 17.58 -44.49 -19.83
CA GLU A 466 16.46 -43.71 -20.38
C GLU A 466 16.04 -42.38 -19.72
N ILE A 467 16.28 -41.28 -20.45
CA ILE A 467 15.39 -40.11 -20.46
C ILE A 467 15.10 -39.77 -21.94
N PRO A 468 13.83 -39.78 -22.39
CA PRO A 468 13.45 -39.40 -23.75
C PRO A 468 13.42 -37.87 -23.95
N SER A 469 13.76 -37.48 -25.17
CA SER A 469 13.55 -36.17 -25.77
C SER A 469 12.06 -35.83 -25.94
N GLU A 470 11.65 -34.63 -25.54
CA GLU A 470 10.36 -34.02 -25.91
C GLU A 470 10.64 -32.74 -26.72
N GLU A 471 10.46 -32.82 -28.03
CA GLU A 471 10.21 -31.71 -28.95
C GLU A 471 8.78 -31.85 -29.51
N ASP A 472 8.21 -30.70 -29.89
CA ASP A 472 6.97 -30.44 -30.62
C ASP A 472 5.64 -30.30 -29.85
N ASP A 473 5.17 -29.06 -29.74
CA ASP A 473 3.87 -28.62 -30.30
C ASP A 473 3.65 -27.10 -30.08
N LEU A 474 3.88 -26.30 -31.13
CA LEU A 474 3.39 -24.92 -31.25
C LEU A 474 2.62 -24.75 -32.56
N VAL A 475 1.30 -24.59 -32.46
CA VAL A 475 0.46 -24.06 -33.54
C VAL A 475 -0.49 -23.00 -32.99
N ALA A 476 -0.70 -21.99 -33.83
CA ALA A 476 -1.71 -20.92 -33.83
C ALA A 476 -1.26 -19.56 -33.25
N PHE A 477 -0.85 -18.64 -34.13
CA PHE A 477 -1.75 -17.66 -34.72
C PHE A 477 -1.01 -16.74 -35.69
N GLU A 478 -1.41 -16.79 -36.96
CA GLU A 478 -1.01 -15.84 -38.00
C GLU A 478 -2.07 -14.73 -38.14
N ASN A 479 -1.63 -13.59 -38.68
CA ASN A 479 -2.37 -12.41 -39.15
C ASN A 479 -2.75 -11.34 -38.12
N LEU A 480 -1.93 -10.28 -38.06
CA LEU A 480 -2.30 -8.91 -38.48
C LEU A 480 -1.11 -7.95 -38.24
N CYS A 481 -0.50 -7.41 -39.31
CA CYS A 481 -0.11 -6.00 -39.45
C CYS A 481 0.70 -5.78 -40.74
N SER A 482 -0.01 -5.44 -41.81
CA SER A 482 0.53 -4.63 -42.90
C SER A 482 -0.53 -3.62 -43.24
N GLU A 483 -0.51 -2.49 -42.53
CA GLU A 483 -1.19 -1.27 -42.98
C GLU A 483 -0.19 -0.13 -42.85
N GLU A 484 0.15 0.43 -44.01
CA GLU A 484 1.01 1.58 -44.20
C GLU A 484 0.43 2.80 -43.45
N PHE A 485 1.25 3.45 -42.65
CA PHE A 485 0.92 4.76 -42.06
C PHE A 485 1.06 5.85 -43.14
N PRO A 486 0.01 6.61 -43.47
CA PRO A 486 0.10 7.68 -44.44
C PRO A 486 0.59 8.95 -43.74
N MET A 487 1.91 9.12 -43.64
CA MET A 487 2.63 10.41 -43.74
C MET A 487 4.12 10.14 -43.55
N GLU A 488 4.96 10.50 -44.52
CA GLU A 488 6.40 10.56 -44.32
C GLU A 488 6.72 11.72 -43.38
N TRP A 489 6.92 11.44 -42.08
CA TRP A 489 7.54 12.40 -41.18
C TRP A 489 9.03 12.37 -41.51
N LYS A 490 9.56 13.45 -42.08
CA LYS A 490 11.01 13.63 -42.20
C LYS A 490 11.60 13.85 -40.80
N ILE A 491 11.94 12.74 -40.15
CA ILE A 491 12.34 12.66 -38.74
C ILE A 491 13.67 13.40 -38.45
N ASP A 492 14.45 13.72 -39.49
CA ASP A 492 15.84 14.16 -39.35
C ASP A 492 16.15 15.59 -39.87
N GLU A 493 15.15 16.42 -40.21
CA GLU A 493 15.44 17.83 -40.53
C GLU A 493 15.70 18.65 -39.24
N PRO A 494 16.85 19.36 -39.15
CA PRO A 494 17.19 20.15 -37.97
C PRO A 494 16.21 21.31 -37.80
N SER A 495 15.66 21.49 -36.60
CA SER A 495 14.85 22.67 -36.30
C SER A 495 15.74 23.91 -36.16
N ASN A 496 15.22 25.07 -36.55
CA ASN A 496 15.91 26.36 -36.48
C ASN A 496 16.21 26.86 -35.04
N TYR A 497 15.91 26.07 -34.01
CA TYR A 497 16.07 26.46 -32.61
C TYR A 497 16.99 25.49 -31.86
N CYS A 498 18.12 26.00 -31.35
CA CYS A 498 19.10 25.28 -30.51
C CYS A 498 19.70 23.98 -31.11
N GLY A 499 19.54 23.73 -32.42
CA GLY A 499 20.00 22.50 -33.06
C GLY A 499 19.30 21.24 -32.56
N MET A 500 18.05 21.37 -32.08
CA MET A 500 17.19 20.25 -31.72
C MET A 500 16.61 19.63 -32.99
N THR A 501 16.47 18.30 -33.01
CA THR A 501 15.64 17.62 -34.03
C THR A 501 14.18 18.03 -33.88
N PHE A 502 13.40 17.88 -34.96
CA PHE A 502 11.95 18.11 -34.91
C PHE A 502 11.27 17.34 -33.77
N SER A 503 11.64 16.06 -33.60
CA SER A 503 11.11 15.19 -32.54
C SER A 503 11.44 15.69 -31.12
N GLU A 504 12.64 16.21 -30.90
CA GLU A 504 13.05 16.77 -29.61
C GLU A 504 12.29 18.06 -29.29
N HIS A 505 12.07 18.90 -30.30
CA HIS A 505 11.31 20.14 -30.14
C HIS A 505 9.82 19.86 -29.84
N GLU A 506 9.18 18.91 -30.53
CA GLU A 506 7.83 18.44 -30.18
C GLU A 506 7.78 17.82 -28.77
N GLY A 507 8.82 17.10 -28.37
CA GLY A 507 8.98 16.61 -27.01
C GLY A 507 9.06 17.74 -25.97
N LEU A 508 9.75 18.83 -26.30
CA LEU A 508 9.84 20.02 -25.44
C LEU A 508 8.49 20.74 -25.32
N LYS A 509 7.73 20.88 -26.41
CA LYS A 509 6.35 21.42 -26.36
C LYS A 509 5.46 20.60 -25.43
N TYR A 510 5.57 19.27 -25.49
CA TYR A 510 4.83 18.38 -24.59
C TYR A 510 5.22 18.57 -23.12
N ILE A 511 6.52 18.78 -22.83
CA ILE A 511 7.02 19.12 -21.49
C ILE A 511 6.47 20.48 -21.02
N ALA A 512 6.50 21.50 -21.88
CA ALA A 512 5.99 22.84 -21.59
C ALA A 512 4.50 22.80 -21.23
N GLY A 513 3.70 22.07 -22.03
CA GLY A 513 2.27 21.85 -21.77
C GLY A 513 2.01 21.09 -20.46
N TYR A 514 2.82 20.07 -20.15
CA TYR A 514 2.75 19.37 -18.86
C TYR A 514 3.02 20.29 -17.67
N ILE A 515 4.03 21.16 -17.76
CA ILE A 515 4.36 22.13 -16.72
C ILE A 515 3.19 23.11 -16.53
N ALA A 516 2.68 23.68 -17.62
CA ALA A 516 1.53 24.59 -17.61
C ALA A 516 0.31 23.93 -16.93
N SER A 517 0.01 22.68 -17.27
CA SER A 517 -1.08 21.91 -16.62
C SER A 517 -0.89 21.78 -15.09
N ARG A 518 0.34 21.55 -14.62
CA ARG A 518 0.66 21.37 -13.19
C ARG A 518 0.61 22.66 -12.37
N VAL A 519 0.72 23.82 -13.03
CA VAL A 519 0.69 25.14 -12.38
C VAL A 519 -0.54 25.96 -12.73
N ARG A 520 -1.42 25.46 -13.61
CA ARG A 520 -2.65 26.14 -14.07
C ARG A 520 -3.49 26.77 -12.96
N SER A 521 -3.60 26.13 -11.79
CA SER A 521 -4.35 26.67 -10.65
C SER A 521 -3.73 27.94 -10.05
N LYS A 522 -2.49 28.25 -10.39
CA LYS A 522 -1.72 29.42 -9.93
C LYS A 522 -1.41 30.38 -11.08
N ASP A 523 -1.23 29.84 -12.28
CA ASP A 523 -0.91 30.61 -13.47
C ASP A 523 -1.52 29.91 -14.69
N SER A 524 -2.66 30.41 -15.13
CA SER A 524 -3.37 29.91 -16.31
C SER A 524 -2.85 30.50 -17.62
N SER A 525 -1.94 31.49 -17.57
CA SER A 525 -1.42 32.16 -18.77
C SER A 525 -0.43 31.31 -19.57
N LEU A 526 0.12 30.26 -18.94
CA LEU A 526 1.15 29.40 -19.54
C LEU A 526 0.62 28.42 -20.59
N GLY A 527 -0.69 28.21 -20.67
CA GLY A 527 -1.25 27.26 -21.64
C GLY A 527 -2.76 27.10 -21.55
N TYR A 528 -3.34 26.58 -22.63
CA TYR A 528 -4.78 26.39 -22.82
C TYR A 528 -5.10 24.92 -23.08
N PHE A 529 -6.36 24.49 -22.96
CA PHE A 529 -6.71 23.11 -23.30
C PHE A 529 -6.72 22.91 -24.82
N SER A 530 -6.25 21.76 -25.28
CA SER A 530 -6.30 21.37 -26.70
C SER A 530 -7.72 21.36 -27.30
N ALA A 531 -8.78 21.31 -26.49
CA ALA A 531 -10.15 21.49 -26.98
C ALA A 531 -10.54 22.96 -27.26
N GLU A 532 -9.79 23.94 -26.75
CA GLU A 532 -10.13 25.38 -26.82
C GLU A 532 -9.67 26.04 -28.13
N LYS A 533 -8.72 25.45 -28.85
CA LYS A 533 -8.28 25.91 -30.18
C LYS A 533 -8.01 24.72 -31.11
N THR A 534 -8.46 24.81 -32.36
CA THR A 534 -8.34 23.79 -33.42
C THR A 534 -7.09 23.92 -34.30
N GLU A 535 -6.22 24.92 -34.07
CA GLU A 535 -5.02 25.12 -34.89
C GLU A 535 -3.96 24.04 -34.64
N SER A 536 -3.68 23.26 -35.69
CA SER A 536 -2.83 22.07 -35.68
C SER A 536 -1.33 22.36 -35.83
N GLU A 537 -0.94 23.53 -36.33
CA GLU A 537 0.43 23.75 -36.83
C GLU A 537 1.46 24.00 -35.72
N SER A 538 1.07 24.60 -34.59
CA SER A 538 2.03 24.99 -33.55
C SER A 538 2.49 23.85 -32.65
N ALA A 539 1.69 22.80 -32.46
CA ALA A 539 2.01 21.64 -31.61
C ALA A 539 1.36 20.34 -32.11
N PRO A 540 1.69 19.90 -33.35
CA PRO A 540 1.01 18.79 -34.02
C PRO A 540 1.02 17.50 -33.19
N TRP A 541 2.11 17.22 -32.47
CA TRP A 541 2.20 16.02 -31.63
C TRP A 541 1.22 16.02 -30.45
N ILE A 542 1.00 17.17 -29.81
CA ILE A 542 0.06 17.27 -28.69
C ILE A 542 -1.36 17.03 -29.20
N TYR A 543 -1.71 17.60 -30.35
CA TYR A 543 -3.03 17.43 -30.97
C TYR A 543 -3.27 16.00 -31.45
N ALA A 544 -2.25 15.35 -32.02
CA ALA A 544 -2.33 13.93 -32.41
C ALA A 544 -2.58 13.00 -31.21
N LEU A 545 -1.98 13.29 -30.05
CA LEU A 545 -2.15 12.49 -28.83
C LEU A 545 -3.41 12.83 -28.02
N SER A 546 -3.87 14.07 -28.08
CA SER A 546 -4.90 14.58 -27.17
C SER A 546 -6.32 14.17 -27.58
N LYS A 547 -7.17 13.87 -26.59
CA LYS A 547 -8.62 13.80 -26.75
C LYS A 547 -9.33 15.07 -26.25
N GLY A 548 -8.66 16.22 -26.37
CA GLY A 548 -9.12 17.54 -25.90
C GLY A 548 -8.71 17.90 -24.46
N GLY A 549 -8.08 17.00 -23.71
CA GLY A 549 -7.71 17.20 -22.30
C GLY A 549 -6.27 17.62 -22.04
N LEU A 550 -5.37 17.50 -23.03
CA LEU A 550 -3.98 17.94 -22.88
C LEU A 550 -3.88 19.47 -22.93
N THR A 551 -2.88 20.02 -22.24
CA THR A 551 -2.59 21.46 -22.24
C THR A 551 -1.58 21.76 -23.34
N VAL A 552 -1.91 22.71 -24.21
CA VAL A 552 -1.01 23.27 -25.23
C VAL A 552 -0.34 24.50 -24.62
N PRO A 553 1.00 24.62 -24.65
CA PRO A 553 1.68 25.81 -24.12
C PRO A 553 1.34 27.05 -24.96
N THR A 554 1.34 28.23 -24.34
CA THR A 554 1.31 29.49 -25.08
C THR A 554 2.67 29.76 -25.72
N GLU A 555 2.69 30.52 -26.82
CA GLU A 555 3.92 30.85 -27.55
C GLU A 555 4.97 31.54 -26.64
N ALA A 556 4.51 32.46 -25.79
CA ALA A 556 5.36 33.14 -24.81
C ALA A 556 5.99 32.16 -23.80
N TRP A 557 5.20 31.19 -23.31
CA TRP A 557 5.70 30.17 -22.38
C TRP A 557 6.63 29.17 -23.06
N LEU A 558 6.34 28.80 -24.31
CA LEU A 558 7.20 27.92 -25.11
C LEU A 558 8.57 28.55 -25.32
N LYS A 559 8.64 29.82 -25.75
CA LYS A 559 9.89 30.55 -25.94
C LYS A 559 10.75 30.58 -24.67
N ILE A 560 10.12 30.85 -23.52
CA ILE A 560 10.81 30.79 -22.22
C ILE A 560 11.34 29.37 -21.96
N THR A 561 10.51 28.35 -22.20
CA THR A 561 10.90 26.94 -21.97
C THR A 561 12.06 26.50 -22.87
N GLU A 562 12.13 26.99 -24.11
CA GLU A 562 13.27 26.79 -25.01
C GLU A 562 14.54 27.42 -24.47
N GLU A 563 14.48 28.66 -24.00
CA GLU A 563 15.65 29.29 -23.39
C GLU A 563 16.08 28.59 -22.08
N MET A 564 15.13 28.05 -21.31
CA MET A 564 15.43 27.21 -20.16
C MET A 564 16.13 25.90 -20.57
N GLU A 565 15.77 25.31 -21.71
CA GLU A 565 16.45 24.14 -22.26
C GLU A 565 17.87 24.48 -22.74
N CYS A 566 18.04 25.60 -23.45
CA CYS A 566 19.36 26.09 -23.85
C CYS A 566 20.29 26.26 -22.64
N LEU A 567 19.77 26.83 -21.54
CA LEU A 567 20.52 26.96 -20.29
C LEU A 567 20.82 25.61 -19.63
N PHE A 568 19.86 24.69 -19.65
CA PHE A 568 20.09 23.34 -19.12
C PHE A 568 21.23 22.65 -19.86
N VAL A 569 21.23 22.74 -21.19
CA VAL A 569 22.26 22.18 -22.06
C VAL A 569 23.59 22.90 -21.89
N SER A 570 23.61 24.23 -21.71
CA SER A 570 24.86 24.97 -21.49
C SER A 570 25.51 24.60 -20.16
N ILE A 571 24.72 24.33 -19.11
CA ILE A 571 25.21 23.96 -17.79
C ILE A 571 25.68 22.50 -17.73
N HIS A 572 24.94 21.58 -18.36
CA HIS A 572 25.18 20.14 -18.24
C HIS A 572 25.86 19.49 -19.45
N GLY A 573 26.04 20.24 -20.54
CA GLY A 573 26.50 19.75 -21.84
C GLY A 573 25.40 19.03 -22.64
N LYS A 574 25.67 18.79 -23.93
CA LYS A 574 24.75 18.10 -24.85
C LYS A 574 24.56 16.62 -24.50
N SER A 575 25.66 15.91 -24.25
CA SER A 575 25.68 14.45 -24.05
C SER A 575 25.95 14.02 -22.61
N GLY A 576 26.30 14.97 -21.72
CA GLY A 576 26.77 14.69 -20.36
C GLY A 576 25.81 15.10 -19.26
N TYR A 577 26.33 15.10 -18.04
CA TYR A 577 25.72 15.73 -16.89
C TYR A 577 26.81 16.24 -15.94
N HIS A 578 26.64 17.44 -15.40
CA HIS A 578 27.52 17.94 -14.33
C HIS A 578 27.23 17.22 -13.00
N SER A 579 28.10 16.28 -12.61
CA SER A 579 27.96 15.53 -11.36
C SER A 579 28.24 16.44 -10.15
N GLY A 580 27.45 16.29 -9.08
CA GLY A 580 27.64 17.11 -7.88
C GLY A 580 26.42 17.15 -6.96
N LYS A 581 26.52 18.01 -5.93
CA LYS A 581 25.43 18.35 -5.00
C LYS A 581 24.71 19.62 -5.44
N ASN A 582 23.48 19.82 -4.97
CA ASN A 582 22.63 20.96 -5.28
C ASN A 582 22.31 21.13 -6.77
N VAL A 583 22.24 20.01 -7.48
CA VAL A 583 22.12 19.96 -8.93
C VAL A 583 20.85 20.69 -9.42
N THR A 584 19.70 20.36 -8.84
CA THR A 584 18.45 21.02 -9.24
C THR A 584 18.32 22.39 -8.61
N LYS A 585 18.80 22.58 -7.38
CA LYS A 585 18.75 23.88 -6.68
C LYS A 585 19.54 24.96 -7.40
N GLN A 586 20.73 24.64 -7.92
CA GLN A 586 21.55 25.60 -8.68
C GLN A 586 20.84 26.02 -9.97
N MET A 587 20.29 25.04 -10.71
CA MET A 587 19.48 25.33 -11.90
C MET A 587 18.26 26.19 -11.57
N ILE A 588 17.54 25.86 -10.49
CA ILE A 588 16.39 26.64 -10.03
C ILE A 588 16.80 28.08 -9.72
N LYS A 589 17.93 28.29 -9.02
CA LYS A 589 18.42 29.62 -8.68
C LYS A 589 18.72 30.45 -9.93
N ILE A 590 19.46 29.89 -10.89
CA ILE A 590 19.81 30.55 -12.16
C ILE A 590 18.55 30.93 -12.94
N LEU A 591 17.57 30.02 -13.01
CA LEU A 591 16.31 30.28 -13.70
C LEU A 591 15.43 31.31 -12.96
N GLU A 592 15.40 31.29 -11.62
CA GLU A 592 14.68 32.27 -10.80
C GLU A 592 15.27 33.69 -10.98
N GLU A 593 16.58 33.80 -11.13
CA GLU A 593 17.26 35.09 -11.39
C GLU A 593 17.02 35.61 -12.81
N LYS A 594 17.01 34.72 -13.82
CA LYS A 594 16.82 35.11 -15.22
C LYS A 594 15.36 35.39 -15.59
N TYR A 595 14.42 34.68 -14.97
CA TYR A 595 12.98 34.79 -15.26
C TYR A 595 12.16 35.06 -13.99
N PRO A 596 12.28 36.27 -13.40
CA PRO A 596 11.60 36.61 -12.14
C PRO A 596 10.07 36.60 -12.26
N ASP A 597 9.53 36.89 -13.44
CA ASP A 597 8.08 36.94 -13.70
C ASP A 597 7.45 35.55 -13.89
N VAL A 598 8.27 34.52 -14.12
CA VAL A 598 7.79 33.15 -14.31
C VAL A 598 7.44 32.54 -12.96
N ASN A 599 6.31 31.83 -12.91
CA ASN A 599 5.91 31.14 -11.69
C ASN A 599 7.01 30.22 -11.16
N ARG A 600 7.49 30.49 -9.96
CA ARG A 600 8.52 29.70 -9.26
C ARG A 600 8.26 28.18 -9.28
N LYS A 601 6.98 27.76 -9.21
CA LYS A 601 6.62 26.34 -9.26
C LYS A 601 6.88 25.73 -10.64
N ALA A 602 6.68 26.49 -11.71
CA ALA A 602 6.98 26.06 -13.08
C ALA A 602 8.47 25.79 -13.25
N ILE A 603 9.32 26.74 -12.83
CA ILE A 603 10.79 26.61 -12.81
C ILE A 603 11.23 25.33 -12.07
N LYS A 604 10.72 25.13 -10.84
CA LYS A 604 11.03 23.93 -10.05
C LYS A 604 10.61 22.62 -10.73
N ILE A 605 9.47 22.60 -11.41
CA ILE A 605 9.01 21.41 -12.14
C ILE A 605 9.92 21.18 -13.35
N PHE A 606 10.24 22.22 -14.12
CA PHE A 606 11.14 22.13 -15.27
C PHE A 606 12.49 21.54 -14.87
N SER A 607 13.21 22.17 -13.91
CA SER A 607 14.55 21.73 -13.53
C SER A 607 14.56 20.27 -13.07
N ARG A 608 13.59 19.86 -12.23
CA ARG A 608 13.51 18.47 -11.76
C ARG A 608 13.17 17.50 -12.89
N LEU A 609 12.13 17.80 -13.66
CA LEU A 609 11.66 16.92 -14.73
C LEU A 609 12.74 16.72 -15.78
N ARG A 610 13.41 17.80 -16.18
CA ARG A 610 14.47 17.77 -17.19
C ARG A 610 15.69 16.97 -16.71
N THR A 611 16.10 17.12 -15.45
CA THR A 611 17.12 16.28 -14.81
C THR A 611 16.73 14.79 -14.85
N PHE A 612 15.50 14.43 -14.48
CA PHE A 612 15.05 13.04 -14.52
C PHE A 612 15.02 12.46 -15.95
N ILE A 613 14.59 13.26 -16.93
CA ILE A 613 14.60 12.86 -18.35
C ILE A 613 16.03 12.62 -18.81
N ARG A 614 16.97 13.53 -18.51
CA ARG A 614 18.39 13.38 -18.87
C ARG A 614 18.99 12.12 -18.26
N ILE A 615 18.76 11.87 -16.96
CA ILE A 615 19.29 10.66 -16.30
C ILE A 615 18.73 9.38 -16.92
N ARG A 616 17.44 9.35 -17.27
CA ARG A 616 16.85 8.19 -17.96
C ARG A 616 17.45 7.97 -19.34
N TYR A 617 17.68 9.05 -20.09
CA TYR A 617 18.33 8.99 -21.40
C TYR A 617 19.75 8.42 -21.28
N LEU A 618 20.56 8.94 -20.36
CA LEU A 618 21.93 8.47 -20.14
C LEU A 618 21.99 7.00 -19.71
N ASN A 619 21.05 6.56 -18.87
CA ASN A 619 20.99 5.15 -18.47
C ASN A 619 20.61 4.22 -19.64
N ARG A 620 19.62 4.61 -20.46
CA ARG A 620 19.20 3.82 -21.63
C ARG A 620 20.30 3.69 -22.67
N ASN A 621 21.06 4.76 -22.89
CA ASN A 621 22.17 4.79 -23.83
C ASN A 621 23.49 4.32 -23.22
N SER A 622 23.45 3.65 -22.06
CA SER A 622 24.63 3.01 -21.50
C SER A 622 24.99 1.76 -22.33
N PRO A 623 26.28 1.47 -22.59
CA PRO A 623 26.69 0.33 -23.44
C PRO A 623 26.10 -1.03 -23.02
N LYS A 624 25.85 -1.22 -21.71
CA LYS A 624 25.21 -2.44 -21.20
C LYS A 624 23.74 -2.54 -21.58
N ASP A 625 22.98 -1.45 -21.46
CA ASP A 625 21.55 -1.45 -21.83
C ASP A 625 21.38 -1.47 -23.36
N ILE A 626 22.31 -0.87 -24.12
CA ILE A 626 22.38 -1.00 -25.59
C ILE A 626 22.56 -2.48 -25.97
N ARG A 627 23.60 -3.17 -25.47
CA ARG A 627 23.81 -4.61 -25.72
C ARG A 627 22.63 -5.48 -25.29
N LYS A 628 21.93 -5.11 -24.21
CA LYS A 628 20.73 -5.83 -23.77
C LYS A 628 19.55 -5.61 -24.71
N SER A 629 19.40 -4.39 -25.26
CA SER A 629 18.40 -4.10 -26.28
C SER A 629 18.73 -4.75 -27.62
N GLU A 630 20.00 -4.79 -28.01
CA GLU A 630 20.51 -5.50 -29.19
C GLU A 630 20.25 -7.00 -29.05
N LYS A 631 20.66 -7.64 -27.95
CA LYS A 631 20.34 -9.06 -27.71
C LYS A 631 18.85 -9.36 -27.69
N LYS A 632 18.03 -8.45 -27.17
CA LYS A 632 16.58 -8.62 -27.18
C LYS A 632 16.02 -8.47 -28.60
N ASN A 633 16.57 -7.55 -29.40
CA ASN A 633 16.20 -7.39 -30.79
C ASN A 633 16.71 -8.56 -31.63
N GLU A 634 17.91 -9.07 -31.40
CA GLU A 634 18.45 -10.30 -31.99
C GLU A 634 17.55 -11.48 -31.65
N GLN A 635 17.16 -11.68 -30.38
CA GLN A 635 16.20 -12.71 -30.01
C GLN A 635 14.84 -12.52 -30.69
N VAL A 636 14.36 -11.28 -30.85
CA VAL A 636 13.10 -11.01 -31.56
C VAL A 636 13.26 -11.29 -33.06
N VAL A 637 14.40 -10.95 -33.67
CA VAL A 637 14.71 -11.20 -35.08
C VAL A 637 14.91 -12.70 -35.33
N GLU A 638 15.59 -13.41 -34.43
CA GLU A 638 15.80 -14.86 -34.46
C GLU A 638 14.47 -15.59 -34.29
N ILE A 639 13.61 -15.14 -33.38
CA ILE A 639 12.23 -15.61 -33.26
C ILE A 639 11.44 -15.30 -34.54
N GLN A 640 11.58 -14.11 -35.13
CA GLN A 640 10.92 -13.74 -36.40
C GLN A 640 11.41 -14.56 -37.60
N GLN A 641 12.71 -14.91 -37.65
CA GLN A 641 13.31 -15.73 -38.68
C GLN A 641 12.92 -17.20 -38.54
N LEU A 642 12.92 -17.73 -37.31
CA LEU A 642 12.40 -19.06 -36.99
C LEU A 642 10.88 -19.18 -37.23
N MET A 643 10.15 -18.05 -37.19
CA MET A 643 8.74 -17.97 -37.56
C MET A 643 8.49 -17.79 -39.07
N SER A 644 9.54 -17.65 -39.89
CA SER A 644 9.44 -17.46 -41.35
C SER A 644 9.87 -18.67 -42.18
N VAL A 645 10.25 -19.76 -41.53
CA VAL A 645 10.50 -21.11 -42.08
C VAL A 645 9.38 -22.02 -41.61
#